data_AF-A0A1R2AUS7-F1
#
_entry.id   AF-A0A1R2AUS7-F1
#
_cell.length_a   1.000
_cell.length_b   1.000
_cell.length_c   1.000
_cell.angle_alpha   90.00
_cell.angle_beta   90.00
_cell.angle_gamma   90.00
#
_symmetry.space_group_name_H-M   'P 1'
#
loop_
_entity.id
_entity.type
_entity.pdbx_description
1 polymer ?
#
loop_
_entity_poly.entity_id
_entity_poly.type
_entity_poly.pdbx_seq_one_letter_code
_entity_poly.pdbx_strand_id
1 'polypeptide(L)'
;MVSFEQAINVLFDPSQPQQTKKSAMEITEVAKQNPEFYKFAMQKIIELNLELPNSLNLLFWYLQALEEVLNKNYKHFSHPARIEIQSFLFTVIDSRLDIIQKHYGILNKFSVLYVRVLQVDFPVSWPLAFQILIDRAQRSPVHAKLFLSVMKAFSEEFVEEYGYLTQEQMKRSSELKDAVKEKVLNGASEIWKVILDGEDQSLASGTLQVMKNYISWIPLELSLAFFPYFCKYLNLQAAQVPALQCIESIVNKKMDAQKKYEIIQKLNLITFIQNFTFEAFDMLSDVPKTMASLIDSLAENLLDIELGNEFFIVFNCVLKCLNTIEPEVSSTVFGAVSKYIRAIKIKENQKQQIIISPEELKLLSSIRSILMIRAKLPNDFEHVGPENSEEEDQFYKYRAELADIFKNTLDVPGAKEMVLDELFSYFSTLNAHSQVEDIELPLFLIYHFAEKVQDIGALLKTPNRYTELISMIVKFPIPQHRIVIKMYLENIVRYSAYFDGAKFDEFQYALKYFLVNLRNPDKEVKKHVVYMLYRLAIKNPSLLISNTQQNNKIGNSAETNLILHVETILESISEAISSEFLEADSVNHLYKTIGMIIGFRKIDPQVQIQLFNRLCDMIISRASKESIIAFIEVLSGFTSKVHNEMVPKLKQTAEIVLSYVLQSEKSNDTISSTCLLLQKLIDTLELESGIYIKTGLEHLIEAVNMDTLESFFSVISNFCHKINTGYEVFIPLELLRKLVIQIINNIPMPTETISDLAQQAISVRRSLVKILIVLLAKLPQFFDFPEILSLINYIGAMSCNFIESSTPKLALNLINKFLETIAINAPNHEISKHIIVTAFEISIEILTRKKVNSITPDISQTTNELVNIHKSLYALFVKHGQEDQLSLNFQKFIAQDNVRDYIMWLEYMMKCDQKTSQTLFAKLKSVLISYIEANKITR
;
A
#
# COMPACT_ATOMS: atom_id res chain seq x y z
N MET A 1 23.56 43.64 -10.61
CA MET A 1 23.99 42.25 -10.36
C MET A 1 24.03 42.04 -8.87
N VAL A 2 23.17 41.19 -8.33
CA VAL A 2 23.17 40.81 -6.91
C VAL A 2 24.47 40.04 -6.66
N SER A 3 25.27 40.42 -5.67
CA SER A 3 26.48 39.67 -5.36
C SER A 3 26.13 38.26 -4.90
N PHE A 4 27.04 37.29 -5.08
CA PHE A 4 26.79 35.90 -4.71
C PHE A 4 26.33 35.74 -3.24
N GLU A 5 26.97 36.47 -2.31
CA GLU A 5 26.60 36.49 -0.90
C GLU A 5 25.23 37.17 -0.64
N GLN A 6 24.86 38.17 -1.45
CA GLN A 6 23.51 38.75 -1.39
C GLN A 6 22.45 37.77 -1.88
N ALA A 7 22.74 36.96 -2.90
CA ALA A 7 21.83 35.90 -3.34
C ALA A 7 21.61 34.86 -2.23
N ILE A 8 22.66 34.47 -1.51
CA ILE A 8 22.53 33.57 -0.36
C ILE A 8 21.66 34.21 0.73
N ASN A 9 21.91 35.48 1.10
CA ASN A 9 21.11 36.16 2.12
C ASN A 9 19.62 36.26 1.75
N VAL A 10 19.30 36.43 0.47
CA VAL A 10 17.91 36.41 -0.04
C VAL A 10 17.21 35.07 0.21
N LEU A 11 17.93 33.95 0.20
CA LEU A 11 17.35 32.63 0.47
C LEU A 11 16.89 32.49 1.94
N PHE A 12 17.64 33.09 2.87
CA PHE A 12 17.34 33.04 4.31
C PHE A 12 16.38 34.13 4.79
N ASP A 13 16.06 35.13 3.96
CA ASP A 13 15.13 36.21 4.33
C ASP A 13 13.68 35.78 4.05
N PRO A 14 12.82 35.60 5.07
CA PRO A 14 11.43 35.19 4.90
C PRO A 14 10.58 36.26 4.19
N SER A 15 11.01 37.52 4.16
CA SER A 15 10.27 38.63 3.57
C SER A 15 10.40 38.73 2.04
N GLN A 16 11.33 37.98 1.44
CA GLN A 16 11.60 38.04 0.00
C GLN A 16 10.56 37.27 -0.83
N PRO A 17 10.10 37.80 -1.98
CA PRO A 17 9.18 37.11 -2.89
C PRO A 17 9.74 35.77 -3.37
N GLN A 18 8.85 34.77 -3.57
CA GLN A 18 9.22 33.44 -4.07
C GLN A 18 9.98 33.49 -5.41
N GLN A 19 9.62 34.42 -6.30
CA GLN A 19 10.29 34.58 -7.59
C GLN A 19 11.76 35.03 -7.41
N THR A 20 12.04 35.95 -6.48
CA THR A 20 13.40 36.40 -6.15
C THR A 20 14.21 35.30 -5.48
N LYS A 21 13.59 34.49 -4.61
CA LYS A 21 14.23 33.30 -4.03
C LYS A 21 14.59 32.26 -5.08
N LYS A 22 13.72 32.04 -6.06
CA LYS A 22 13.99 31.12 -7.18
C LYS A 22 15.20 31.58 -8.00
N SER A 23 15.26 32.86 -8.37
CA SER A 23 16.42 33.41 -9.09
C SER A 23 17.70 33.34 -8.27
N ALA A 24 17.63 33.60 -6.95
CA ALA A 24 18.78 33.44 -6.07
C ALA A 24 19.25 31.97 -5.97
N MET A 25 18.31 31.02 -5.91
CA MET A 25 18.59 29.59 -5.89
C MET A 25 19.31 29.15 -7.16
N GLU A 26 18.82 29.55 -8.34
CA GLU A 26 19.44 29.28 -9.64
C GLU A 26 20.90 29.77 -9.69
N ILE A 27 21.16 31.01 -9.25
CA ILE A 27 22.52 31.56 -9.17
C ILE A 27 23.42 30.70 -8.28
N THR A 28 22.90 30.29 -7.11
CA THR A 28 23.68 29.50 -6.16
C THR A 28 23.93 28.06 -6.61
N GLU A 29 22.98 27.43 -7.33
CA GLU A 29 23.14 26.08 -7.88
C GLU A 29 24.14 26.03 -9.04
N VAL A 30 24.13 27.04 -9.92
CA VAL A 30 25.11 27.15 -11.01
C VAL A 30 26.54 27.24 -10.44
N ALA A 31 26.74 27.94 -9.32
CA ALA A 31 28.06 28.03 -8.70
C ALA A 31 28.60 26.68 -8.21
N LYS A 32 27.72 25.80 -7.68
CA LYS A 32 28.10 24.46 -7.20
C LYS A 32 28.57 23.51 -8.31
N GLN A 33 28.22 23.79 -9.57
CA GLN A 33 28.64 22.99 -10.73
C GLN A 33 30.11 23.21 -11.10
N ASN A 34 30.75 24.27 -10.60
CA ASN A 34 32.16 24.55 -10.86
C ASN A 34 33.05 23.51 -10.14
N PRO A 35 33.95 22.80 -10.85
CA PRO A 35 34.87 21.83 -10.24
C PRO A 35 35.75 22.38 -9.11
N GLU A 36 36.07 23.68 -9.14
CA GLU A 36 36.90 24.34 -8.12
C GLU A 36 36.08 25.04 -7.02
N PHE A 37 34.75 24.84 -7.00
CA PHE A 37 33.87 25.44 -6.01
C PHE A 37 34.25 25.07 -4.58
N TYR A 38 34.74 23.86 -4.34
CA TYR A 38 35.17 23.42 -3.01
C TYR A 38 36.26 24.32 -2.42
N LYS A 39 37.24 24.77 -3.23
CA LYS A 39 38.27 25.72 -2.79
C LYS A 39 37.69 27.06 -2.43
N PHE A 40 36.81 27.59 -3.27
CA PHE A 40 36.13 28.85 -3.01
C PHE A 40 35.31 28.79 -1.72
N ALA A 41 34.55 27.73 -1.50
CA ALA A 41 33.76 27.53 -0.29
C ALA A 41 34.66 27.40 0.95
N MET A 42 35.74 26.61 0.89
CA MET A 42 36.70 26.47 1.99
C MET A 42 37.34 27.81 2.37
N GLN A 43 37.80 28.58 1.36
CA GLN A 43 38.38 29.91 1.58
C GLN A 43 37.37 30.84 2.27
N LYS A 44 36.13 30.88 1.79
CA LYS A 44 35.09 31.72 2.37
C LYS A 44 34.76 31.34 3.81
N ILE A 45 34.70 30.05 4.14
CA ILE A 45 34.49 29.58 5.51
C ILE A 45 35.61 30.09 6.45
N ILE A 46 36.86 30.12 5.99
CA ILE A 46 38.00 30.61 6.79
C ILE A 46 38.07 32.14 6.85
N GLU A 47 37.58 32.87 5.85
CA GLU A 47 37.66 34.34 5.80
C GLU A 47 36.47 35.05 6.45
N LEU A 48 35.31 34.38 6.56
CA LEU A 48 34.08 35.00 7.07
C LEU A 48 34.29 35.64 8.45
N ASN A 49 33.93 36.92 8.58
CA ASN A 49 33.87 37.56 9.88
C ASN A 49 32.55 37.20 10.56
N LEU A 50 32.63 36.32 11.56
CA LEU A 50 31.46 35.76 12.26
C LEU A 50 30.84 36.72 13.28
N GLU A 51 31.43 37.89 13.49
CA GLU A 51 30.86 38.96 14.33
C GLU A 51 29.82 39.80 13.58
N LEU A 52 29.74 39.69 12.25
CA LEU A 52 28.80 40.45 11.44
C LEU A 52 27.39 39.81 11.41
N PRO A 53 26.32 40.62 11.33
CA PRO A 53 24.97 40.13 11.08
C PRO A 53 24.91 39.29 9.79
N ASN A 54 24.13 38.21 9.77
CA ASN A 54 23.97 37.26 8.65
C ASN A 54 25.19 36.37 8.30
N SER A 55 26.35 36.58 8.91
CA SER A 55 27.55 35.75 8.69
C SER A 55 27.34 34.26 9.03
N LEU A 56 26.50 33.96 10.02
CA LEU A 56 26.13 32.59 10.40
C LEU A 56 25.28 31.89 9.33
N ASN A 57 24.39 32.62 8.65
CA ASN A 57 23.59 32.08 7.55
C ASN A 57 24.48 31.76 6.35
N LEU A 58 25.43 32.66 6.05
CA LEU A 58 26.46 32.43 5.03
C LEU A 58 27.32 31.20 5.38
N LEU A 59 27.81 31.11 6.62
CA LEU A 59 28.60 29.96 7.08
C LEU A 59 27.82 28.65 6.95
N PHE A 60 26.56 28.61 7.40
CA PHE A 60 25.70 27.43 7.26
C PHE A 60 25.53 27.04 5.79
N TRP A 61 25.25 28.02 4.92
CA TRP A 61 25.08 27.79 3.49
C TRP A 61 26.35 27.26 2.83
N TYR A 62 27.52 27.82 3.14
CA TYR A 62 28.79 27.34 2.58
C TYR A 62 29.13 25.92 3.04
N LEU A 63 28.88 25.59 4.31
CA LEU A 63 29.05 24.23 4.80
C LEU A 63 28.10 23.24 4.12
N GLN A 64 26.83 23.63 3.92
CA GLN A 64 25.83 22.84 3.21
C GLN A 64 26.23 22.63 1.74
N ALA A 65 26.60 23.70 1.03
CA ALA A 65 27.01 23.63 -0.36
C ALA A 65 28.27 22.79 -0.55
N LEU A 66 29.25 22.91 0.37
CA LEU A 66 30.45 22.08 0.36
C LEU A 66 30.11 20.61 0.60
N GLU A 67 29.24 20.30 1.58
CA GLU A 67 28.77 18.94 1.85
C GLU A 67 28.14 18.28 0.62
N GLU A 68 27.24 18.99 -0.08
CA GLU A 68 26.61 18.51 -1.31
C GLU A 68 27.61 18.22 -2.44
N VAL A 69 28.59 19.11 -2.63
CA VAL A 69 29.63 18.97 -3.66
C VAL A 69 30.53 17.78 -3.33
N LEU A 70 30.93 17.61 -2.07
CA LEU A 70 31.76 16.47 -1.66
C LEU A 70 30.98 15.16 -1.77
N ASN A 71 29.71 15.13 -1.36
CA ASN A 71 28.90 13.91 -1.44
C ASN A 71 28.82 13.35 -2.87
N LYS A 72 28.74 14.24 -3.88
CA LYS A 72 28.68 13.84 -5.29
C LYS A 72 30.05 13.47 -5.88
N ASN A 73 31.10 14.24 -5.55
CA ASN A 73 32.33 14.24 -6.34
C ASN A 73 33.59 13.78 -5.58
N TYR A 74 33.56 13.62 -4.26
CA TYR A 74 34.78 13.45 -3.45
C TYR A 74 35.62 12.23 -3.84
N LYS A 75 34.99 11.10 -4.20
CA LYS A 75 35.70 9.89 -4.69
C LYS A 75 36.52 10.14 -5.97
N HIS A 76 36.11 11.12 -6.77
CA HIS A 76 36.75 11.46 -8.04
C HIS A 76 37.83 12.55 -7.89
N PHE A 77 37.96 13.16 -6.70
CA PHE A 77 38.97 14.17 -6.45
C PHE A 77 40.38 13.56 -6.42
N SER A 78 41.33 14.34 -6.95
CA SER A 78 42.74 13.99 -6.93
C SER A 78 43.25 13.84 -5.49
N HIS A 79 44.29 13.03 -5.29
CA HIS A 79 44.86 12.85 -3.95
C HIS A 79 45.31 14.17 -3.29
N PRO A 80 45.95 15.14 -4.00
CA PRO A 80 46.26 16.45 -3.44
C PRO A 80 45.03 17.25 -2.98
N ALA A 81 43.94 17.25 -3.78
CA ALA A 81 42.71 17.96 -3.41
C ALA A 81 42.07 17.35 -2.15
N ARG A 82 42.12 16.03 -1.99
CA ARG A 82 41.65 15.35 -0.77
C ARG A 82 42.48 15.73 0.46
N ILE A 83 43.81 15.80 0.34
CA ILE A 83 44.68 16.27 1.44
C ILE A 83 44.40 17.73 1.81
N GLU A 84 44.15 18.59 0.82
CA GLU A 84 43.78 20.00 1.04
C GLU A 84 42.48 20.10 1.85
N ILE A 85 41.45 19.31 1.49
CA ILE A 85 40.18 19.25 2.22
C ILE A 85 40.37 18.73 3.65
N GLN A 86 41.17 17.66 3.84
CA GLN A 86 41.49 17.14 5.17
C GLN A 86 42.19 18.20 6.05
N SER A 87 43.13 18.95 5.47
CA SER A 87 43.87 20.02 6.16
C SER A 87 42.96 21.19 6.52
N PHE A 88 42.02 21.54 5.62
CA PHE A 88 40.99 22.53 5.87
C PHE A 88 40.11 22.15 7.06
N LEU A 89 39.66 20.90 7.17
CA LEU A 89 38.85 20.46 8.31
C LEU A 89 39.58 20.66 9.64
N PHE A 90 40.87 20.35 9.73
CA PHE A 90 41.66 20.64 10.93
C PHE A 90 41.82 22.13 11.19
N THR A 91 42.01 22.93 10.14
CA THR A 91 42.13 24.39 10.24
C THR A 91 40.86 25.00 10.81
N VAL A 92 39.68 24.54 10.39
CA VAL A 92 38.39 24.99 10.94
C VAL A 92 38.27 24.64 12.42
N ILE A 93 38.69 23.44 12.81
CA ILE A 93 38.68 23.03 14.23
C ILE A 93 39.59 23.94 15.05
N ASP A 94 40.79 24.26 14.55
CA ASP A 94 41.78 25.05 15.28
C ASP A 94 41.44 26.55 15.35
N SER A 95 40.79 27.10 14.33
CA SER A 95 40.57 28.55 14.19
C SER A 95 39.13 29.02 14.43
N ARG A 96 38.14 28.14 14.37
CA ARG A 96 36.71 28.53 14.35
C ARG A 96 35.82 27.76 15.33
N LEU A 97 36.33 26.73 16.03
CA LEU A 97 35.48 25.85 16.85
C LEU A 97 34.76 26.58 17.98
N ASP A 98 35.38 27.56 18.62
CA ASP A 98 34.77 28.33 19.73
C ASP A 98 33.48 29.04 19.34
N ILE A 99 33.34 29.41 18.07
CA ILE A 99 32.16 30.06 17.52
C ILE A 99 31.18 28.99 17.00
N ILE A 100 31.67 28.00 16.26
CA ILE A 100 30.85 26.91 15.71
C ILE A 100 30.10 26.16 16.82
N GLN A 101 30.76 25.86 17.94
CA GLN A 101 30.19 25.07 19.04
C GLN A 101 29.00 25.74 19.75
N LYS A 102 28.91 27.09 19.67
CA LYS A 102 27.81 27.88 20.24
C LYS A 102 26.52 27.74 19.43
N HIS A 103 26.62 27.32 18.17
CA HIS A 103 25.48 27.18 17.25
C HIS A 103 25.30 25.71 16.84
N TYR A 104 24.36 25.01 17.49
CA TYR A 104 24.14 23.57 17.30
C TYR A 104 23.92 23.16 15.83
N GLY A 105 23.13 23.93 15.06
CA GLY A 105 22.90 23.65 13.64
C GLY A 105 24.17 23.70 12.78
N ILE A 106 25.10 24.61 13.10
CA ILE A 106 26.39 24.75 12.38
C ILE A 106 27.35 23.64 12.79
N LEU A 107 27.43 23.32 14.09
CA LEU A 107 28.22 22.21 14.61
C LEU A 107 27.82 20.88 13.97
N ASN A 108 26.51 20.60 13.90
CA ASN A 108 26.00 19.40 13.26
C ASN A 108 26.35 19.37 11.77
N LYS A 109 26.19 20.50 11.06
CA LYS A 109 26.51 20.58 9.63
C LYS A 109 28.00 20.33 9.36
N PHE A 110 28.87 20.92 10.17
CA PHE A 110 30.31 20.66 10.11
C PHE A 110 30.64 19.20 10.43
N SER A 111 29.95 18.59 11.38
CA SER A 111 30.14 17.18 11.74
C SER A 111 29.75 16.24 10.60
N VAL A 112 28.63 16.50 9.92
CA VAL A 112 28.21 15.74 8.72
C VAL A 112 29.25 15.89 7.61
N LEU A 113 29.73 17.11 7.34
CA LEU A 113 30.79 17.36 6.36
C LEU A 113 32.08 16.58 6.69
N TYR A 114 32.48 16.58 7.97
CA TYR A 114 33.63 15.81 8.44
C TYR A 114 33.43 14.30 8.19
N VAL A 115 32.24 13.79 8.52
CA VAL A 115 31.87 12.38 8.29
C VAL A 115 31.90 12.03 6.81
N ARG A 116 31.38 12.88 5.90
CA ARG A 116 31.42 12.65 4.44
C ARG A 116 32.84 12.33 3.93
N VAL A 117 33.83 13.07 4.43
CA VAL A 117 35.25 12.83 4.10
C VAL A 117 35.73 11.51 4.71
N LEU A 118 35.38 11.22 5.97
CA LEU A 118 35.71 9.95 6.62
C LEU A 118 35.17 8.73 5.84
N GLN A 119 33.96 8.80 5.28
CA GLN A 119 33.33 7.68 4.56
C GLN A 119 34.22 7.15 3.41
N VAL A 120 35.05 8.02 2.82
CA VAL A 120 35.92 7.67 1.70
C VAL A 120 37.35 7.41 2.14
N ASP A 121 37.92 8.27 2.99
CA ASP A 121 39.36 8.21 3.27
C ASP A 121 39.73 7.40 4.53
N PHE A 122 38.86 7.29 5.54
CA PHE A 122 39.11 6.44 6.71
C PHE A 122 38.80 4.97 6.36
N PRO A 123 39.57 3.97 6.81
CA PRO A 123 40.73 4.02 7.71
C PRO A 123 42.09 4.01 7.00
N VAL A 124 42.14 4.04 5.67
CA VAL A 124 43.37 3.76 4.89
C VAL A 124 44.08 5.05 4.46
N SER A 125 43.38 5.94 3.76
CA SER A 125 43.95 7.19 3.25
C SER A 125 44.07 8.27 4.32
N TRP A 126 43.27 8.18 5.39
CA TRP A 126 43.33 9.10 6.53
C TRP A 126 43.21 8.35 7.87
N PRO A 127 44.23 7.56 8.26
CA PRO A 127 44.16 6.67 9.41
C PRO A 127 44.06 7.39 10.76
N LEU A 128 44.58 8.62 10.85
CA LEU A 128 44.67 9.40 12.10
C LEU A 128 43.48 10.35 12.33
N ALA A 129 42.47 10.33 11.45
CA ALA A 129 41.38 11.30 11.46
C ALA A 129 40.67 11.36 12.83
N PHE A 130 40.30 10.20 13.39
CA PHE A 130 39.69 10.12 14.71
C PHE A 130 40.68 10.35 15.86
N GLN A 131 41.95 9.93 15.73
CA GLN A 131 42.93 10.07 16.81
C GLN A 131 43.14 11.55 17.18
N ILE A 132 43.20 12.43 16.18
CA ILE A 132 43.35 13.87 16.42
C ILE A 132 42.14 14.45 17.16
N LEU A 133 40.92 14.01 16.82
CA LEU A 133 39.72 14.41 17.55
C LEU A 133 39.75 13.89 19.00
N ILE A 134 40.20 12.65 19.20
CA ILE A 134 40.31 12.02 20.52
C ILE A 134 41.29 12.80 21.40
N ASP A 135 42.51 13.04 20.92
CA ASP A 135 43.56 13.74 21.67
C ASP A 135 43.13 15.15 22.10
N ARG A 136 42.35 15.83 21.27
CA ARG A 136 41.81 17.16 21.55
C ARG A 136 40.63 17.09 22.53
N ALA A 137 39.73 16.14 22.36
CA ALA A 137 38.57 15.93 23.22
C ALA A 137 38.97 15.63 24.68
N GLN A 138 40.06 14.89 24.89
CA GLN A 138 40.59 14.63 26.24
C GLN A 138 41.05 15.89 26.99
N ARG A 139 41.36 16.98 26.28
CA ARG A 139 41.93 18.20 26.87
C ARG A 139 40.95 19.36 26.95
N SER A 140 39.79 19.27 26.30
CA SER A 140 38.86 20.39 26.17
C SER A 140 37.41 19.94 26.01
N PRO A 141 36.47 20.43 26.84
CA PRO A 141 35.05 20.07 26.76
C PRO A 141 34.41 20.54 25.43
N VAL A 142 34.90 21.63 24.85
CA VAL A 142 34.46 22.11 23.53
C VAL A 142 34.83 21.11 22.43
N HIS A 143 36.03 20.54 22.50
CA HIS A 143 36.46 19.51 21.55
C HIS A 143 35.78 18.17 21.80
N ALA A 144 35.45 17.85 23.07
CA ALA A 144 34.63 16.70 23.41
C ALA A 144 33.23 16.80 22.78
N LYS A 145 32.60 17.98 22.81
CA LYS A 145 31.31 18.24 22.14
C LYS A 145 31.38 18.03 20.63
N LEU A 146 32.46 18.49 19.97
CA LEU A 146 32.69 18.23 18.55
C LEU A 146 32.85 16.72 18.29
N PHE A 147 33.66 16.04 19.08
CA PHE A 147 33.89 14.60 18.94
C PHE A 147 32.57 13.81 19.04
N LEU A 148 31.73 14.12 20.04
CA LEU A 148 30.40 13.52 20.18
C LEU A 148 29.51 13.81 18.98
N SER A 149 29.52 15.04 18.45
CA SER A 149 28.73 15.42 17.28
C SER A 149 29.18 14.68 16.01
N VAL A 150 30.49 14.50 15.81
CA VAL A 150 31.04 13.69 14.71
C VAL A 150 30.66 12.23 14.87
N MET A 151 30.76 11.67 16.08
CA MET A 151 30.35 10.29 16.37
C MET A 151 28.84 10.08 16.15
N LYS A 152 28.01 11.07 16.50
CA LYS A 152 26.57 11.04 16.25
C LYS A 152 26.28 10.99 14.75
N ALA A 153 26.79 11.97 13.99
CA ALA A 153 26.62 12.03 12.53
C ALA A 153 27.17 10.78 11.83
N PHE A 154 28.27 10.21 12.34
CA PHE A 154 28.80 8.94 11.84
C PHE A 154 27.81 7.80 12.05
N SER A 155 27.19 7.71 13.23
CA SER A 155 26.20 6.63 13.48
C SER A 155 24.96 6.76 12.59
N GLU A 156 24.42 7.96 12.40
CA GLU A 156 23.22 8.20 11.59
C GLU A 156 23.45 7.78 10.13
N GLU A 157 24.60 8.13 9.55
CA GLU A 157 24.96 7.79 8.16
C GLU A 157 25.27 6.30 7.90
N PHE A 158 25.55 5.49 8.93
CA PHE A 158 25.99 4.08 8.78
C PHE A 158 25.12 3.04 9.50
N VAL A 159 24.22 3.47 10.38
CA VAL A 159 23.34 2.61 11.17
C VAL A 159 21.88 2.73 10.71
N GLU A 160 21.44 3.87 10.18
CA GLU A 160 20.08 4.01 9.66
C GLU A 160 19.96 3.37 8.26
N GLU A 161 19.37 2.17 8.21
CA GLU A 161 19.08 1.40 6.99
C GLU A 161 17.98 2.07 6.14
N TYR A 162 18.20 3.27 5.62
CA TYR A 162 17.28 3.88 4.67
C TYR A 162 17.55 3.36 3.25
N GLY A 163 17.01 2.18 2.95
CA GLY A 163 16.86 1.64 1.60
C GLY A 163 17.74 0.44 1.23
N TYR A 164 17.55 -0.07 0.01
CA TYR A 164 18.34 -1.18 -0.54
C TYR A 164 19.77 -0.71 -0.83
N LEU A 165 20.68 -0.89 0.14
CA LEU A 165 22.10 -0.65 -0.07
C LEU A 165 22.65 -1.58 -1.16
N THR A 166 23.53 -1.06 -2.00
CA THR A 166 24.30 -1.90 -2.94
C THR A 166 25.26 -2.79 -2.16
N GLN A 167 25.69 -3.91 -2.76
CA GLN A 167 26.69 -4.79 -2.13
C GLN A 167 28.00 -4.07 -1.79
N GLU A 168 28.39 -3.09 -2.61
CA GLU A 168 29.56 -2.25 -2.35
C GLU A 168 29.39 -1.37 -1.11
N GLN A 169 28.20 -0.77 -0.92
CA GLN A 169 27.89 0.05 0.25
C GLN A 169 27.83 -0.77 1.54
N MET A 170 27.25 -1.98 1.50
CA MET A 170 27.22 -2.88 2.67
C MET A 170 28.63 -3.33 3.09
N LYS A 171 29.48 -3.69 2.11
CA LYS A 171 30.88 -4.03 2.37
C LYS A 171 31.61 -2.85 3.00
N ARG A 172 31.44 -1.66 2.43
CA ARG A 172 32.09 -0.44 2.94
C ARG A 172 31.64 -0.07 4.35
N SER A 173 30.36 -0.17 4.66
CA SER A 173 29.82 0.06 6.01
C SER A 173 30.43 -0.92 7.03
N SER A 174 30.56 -2.19 6.65
CA SER A 174 31.18 -3.22 7.50
C SER A 174 32.66 -2.92 7.78
N GLU A 175 33.44 -2.59 6.74
CA GLU A 175 34.85 -2.20 6.88
C GLU A 175 35.04 -1.00 7.82
N LEU A 176 34.16 0.01 7.71
CA LEU A 176 34.22 1.20 8.55
C LEU A 176 33.86 0.89 10.00
N LYS A 177 32.82 0.09 10.25
CA LYS A 177 32.45 -0.35 11.62
C LYS A 177 33.60 -1.12 12.27
N ASP A 178 34.25 -2.02 11.54
CA ASP A 178 35.38 -2.79 12.06
C ASP A 178 36.58 -1.89 12.36
N ALA A 179 36.89 -0.94 11.48
CA ALA A 179 37.97 0.02 11.71
C ALA A 179 37.71 0.93 12.92
N VAL A 180 36.46 1.32 13.17
CA VAL A 180 36.09 2.10 14.37
C VAL A 180 36.27 1.26 15.64
N LYS A 181 35.87 -0.02 15.62
CA LYS A 181 36.10 -0.94 16.77
C LYS A 181 37.58 -1.05 17.11
N GLU A 182 38.42 -1.21 16.10
CA GLU A 182 39.86 -1.45 16.28
C GLU A 182 40.63 -0.18 16.67
N LYS A 183 40.34 0.96 16.01
CA LYS A 183 41.21 2.15 16.07
C LYS A 183 40.66 3.31 16.89
N VAL A 184 39.36 3.36 17.16
CA VAL A 184 38.68 4.56 17.71
C VAL A 184 38.07 4.29 19.08
N LEU A 185 37.49 3.11 19.25
CA LEU A 185 36.63 2.81 20.39
C LEU A 185 37.32 2.91 21.76
N ASN A 186 38.60 2.57 21.85
CA ASN A 186 39.36 2.69 23.10
C ASN A 186 39.45 4.16 23.55
N GLY A 187 39.90 5.07 22.68
CA GLY A 187 39.98 6.49 23.00
C GLY A 187 38.60 7.13 23.19
N ALA A 188 37.60 6.70 22.40
CA ALA A 188 36.21 7.11 22.61
C ALA A 188 35.71 6.75 24.01
N SER A 189 36.02 5.53 24.49
CA SER A 189 35.62 5.08 25.81
C SER A 189 36.26 5.88 26.95
N GLU A 190 37.52 6.30 26.80
CA GLU A 190 38.18 7.16 27.78
C GLU A 190 37.50 8.53 27.86
N ILE A 191 37.16 9.12 26.70
CA ILE A 191 36.44 10.39 26.63
C ILE A 191 35.05 10.26 27.27
N TRP A 192 34.30 9.21 26.94
CA TRP A 192 32.99 8.98 27.52
C TRP A 192 33.05 8.87 29.05
N LYS A 193 34.05 8.16 29.60
CA LYS A 193 34.24 8.08 31.07
C LYS A 193 34.52 9.45 31.66
N VAL A 194 35.46 10.21 31.10
CA VAL A 194 35.80 11.55 31.59
C VAL A 194 34.57 12.47 31.61
N ILE A 195 33.72 12.41 30.57
CA ILE A 195 32.50 13.22 30.51
C ILE A 195 31.47 12.75 31.56
N LEU A 196 31.24 11.43 31.67
CA LEU A 196 30.25 10.85 32.59
C LEU A 196 30.68 10.88 34.07
N ASP A 197 31.97 11.05 34.35
CA ASP A 197 32.50 11.34 35.68
C ASP A 197 32.44 12.84 36.01
N GLY A 198 32.34 13.70 35.00
CA GLY A 198 32.23 15.15 35.15
C GLY A 198 30.85 15.64 35.61
N GLU A 199 30.75 16.96 35.82
CA GLU A 199 29.54 17.63 36.31
C GLU A 199 28.62 18.17 35.19
N ASP A 200 29.09 18.23 33.94
CA ASP A 200 28.30 18.76 32.82
C ASP A 200 27.22 17.76 32.37
N GLN A 201 26.00 17.98 32.87
CA GLN A 201 24.85 17.13 32.58
C GLN A 201 24.43 17.15 31.10
N SER A 202 24.68 18.26 30.39
CA SER A 202 24.34 18.38 28.97
C SER A 202 25.28 17.53 28.12
N LEU A 203 26.59 17.59 28.40
CA LEU A 203 27.58 16.73 27.75
C LEU A 203 27.39 15.25 28.13
N ALA A 204 27.03 14.94 29.38
CA ALA A 204 26.70 13.59 29.79
C ALA A 204 25.48 13.04 29.04
N SER A 205 24.39 13.81 28.94
CA SER A 205 23.21 13.43 28.16
C SER A 205 23.54 13.21 26.68
N GLY A 206 24.30 14.13 26.07
CA GLY A 206 24.78 13.98 24.69
C GLY A 206 25.67 12.75 24.49
N THR A 207 26.51 12.41 25.47
CA THR A 207 27.35 11.21 25.45
C THR A 207 26.50 9.94 25.45
N LEU A 208 25.50 9.86 26.32
CA LEU A 208 24.58 8.72 26.38
C LEU A 208 23.78 8.58 25.07
N GLN A 209 23.32 9.69 24.48
CA GLN A 209 22.65 9.67 23.18
C GLN A 209 23.54 9.11 22.06
N VAL A 210 24.82 9.46 22.04
CA VAL A 210 25.78 8.87 21.12
C VAL A 210 25.97 7.39 21.41
N MET A 211 26.19 7.01 22.68
CA MET A 211 26.48 5.62 23.07
C MET A 211 25.37 4.65 22.67
N LYS A 212 24.09 5.04 22.84
CA LYS A 212 22.92 4.26 22.39
C LYS A 212 23.10 3.69 20.99
N ASN A 213 23.52 4.53 20.03
CA ASN A 213 23.63 4.15 18.61
C ASN A 213 24.81 3.20 18.31
N TYR A 214 25.76 3.05 19.24
CA TYR A 214 26.95 2.20 19.08
C TYR A 214 26.81 0.85 19.79
N ILE A 215 26.00 0.77 20.87
CA ILE A 215 25.88 -0.43 21.71
C ILE A 215 25.54 -1.69 20.91
N SER A 216 24.72 -1.57 19.87
CA SER A 216 24.26 -2.70 19.05
C SER A 216 25.39 -3.44 18.31
N TRP A 217 26.52 -2.78 18.04
CA TRP A 217 27.61 -3.35 17.23
C TRP A 217 29.02 -3.26 17.84
N ILE A 218 29.22 -2.57 18.97
CA ILE A 218 30.49 -2.60 19.72
C ILE A 218 30.66 -3.90 20.55
N PRO A 219 31.84 -4.22 21.12
CA PRO A 219 32.00 -5.37 22.02
C PRO A 219 31.09 -5.29 23.25
N LEU A 220 30.56 -6.45 23.68
CA LEU A 220 29.62 -6.53 24.81
C LEU A 220 30.29 -6.12 26.13
N GLU A 221 31.53 -6.53 26.34
CA GLU A 221 32.31 -6.26 27.55
C GLU A 221 32.43 -4.76 27.80
N LEU A 222 32.61 -3.99 26.71
CA LEU A 222 32.65 -2.54 26.78
C LEU A 222 31.28 -1.97 27.17
N SER A 223 30.20 -2.42 26.53
CA SER A 223 28.84 -1.99 26.89
C SER A 223 28.53 -2.25 28.37
N LEU A 224 28.91 -3.42 28.89
CA LEU A 224 28.69 -3.79 30.29
C LEU A 224 29.56 -2.98 31.26
N ALA A 225 30.77 -2.56 30.86
CA ALA A 225 31.62 -1.71 31.69
C ALA A 225 31.01 -0.31 31.93
N PHE A 226 30.15 0.17 31.02
CA PHE A 226 29.45 1.45 31.16
C PHE A 226 28.09 1.35 31.85
N PHE A 227 27.59 0.14 32.09
CA PHE A 227 26.28 -0.05 32.74
C PHE A 227 26.12 0.72 34.07
N PRO A 228 27.12 0.77 34.98
CA PRO A 228 27.00 1.56 36.22
C PRO A 228 26.77 3.06 35.96
N TYR A 229 27.31 3.61 34.88
CA TYR A 229 27.06 5.00 34.49
C TYR A 229 25.62 5.18 34.02
N PHE A 230 25.07 4.24 33.24
CA PHE A 230 23.66 4.32 32.83
C PHE A 230 22.76 4.39 34.06
N CYS A 231 22.99 3.52 35.05
CA CYS A 231 22.25 3.54 36.32
C CYS A 231 22.41 4.87 37.08
N LYS A 232 23.62 5.45 37.15
CA LYS A 232 23.89 6.74 37.79
C LYS A 232 23.02 7.87 37.24
N TYR A 233 22.78 7.89 35.92
CA TYR A 233 22.05 8.97 35.23
C TYR A 233 20.53 8.75 35.16
N LEU A 234 19.99 7.63 35.66
CA LEU A 234 18.54 7.38 35.68
C LEU A 234 17.75 8.34 36.57
N ASN A 235 18.39 8.94 37.58
CA ASN A 235 17.76 9.89 38.50
C ASN A 235 17.89 11.36 38.05
N LEU A 236 18.43 11.61 36.84
CA LEU A 236 18.67 12.95 36.32
C LEU A 236 17.77 13.21 35.11
N GLN A 237 16.81 14.14 35.26
CA GLN A 237 15.75 14.40 34.28
C GLN A 237 16.26 14.59 32.83
N ALA A 238 17.33 15.35 32.64
CA ALA A 238 17.90 15.64 31.32
C ALA A 238 18.63 14.44 30.66
N ALA A 239 18.99 13.40 31.44
CA ALA A 239 19.79 12.26 30.98
C ALA A 239 19.05 10.91 31.10
N GLN A 240 17.90 10.89 31.76
CA GLN A 240 17.16 9.66 32.08
C GLN A 240 16.75 8.88 30.84
N VAL A 241 16.14 9.53 29.85
CA VAL A 241 15.72 8.90 28.58
C VAL A 241 16.92 8.30 27.84
N PRO A 242 18.00 9.06 27.54
CA PRO A 242 19.20 8.49 26.92
C PRO A 242 19.82 7.32 27.71
N ALA A 243 19.81 7.39 29.05
CA ALA A 243 20.33 6.32 29.90
C ALA A 243 19.48 5.04 29.77
N LEU A 244 18.15 5.15 29.82
CA LEU A 244 17.22 4.04 29.60
C LEU A 244 17.41 3.43 28.21
N GLN A 245 17.55 4.26 27.18
CA GLN A 245 17.78 3.81 25.81
C GLN A 245 19.12 3.08 25.64
N CYS A 246 20.15 3.43 26.42
CA CYS A 246 21.40 2.67 26.47
C CYS A 246 21.19 1.27 27.07
N ILE A 247 20.42 1.17 28.16
CA ILE A 247 20.08 -0.11 28.80
C ILE A 247 19.26 -0.98 27.84
N GLU A 248 18.24 -0.40 27.20
CA GLU A 248 17.43 -1.06 26.18
C GLU A 248 18.29 -1.56 25.01
N SER A 249 19.25 -0.76 24.54
CA SER A 249 20.17 -1.17 23.47
C SER A 249 21.04 -2.37 23.87
N ILE A 250 21.39 -2.53 25.15
CA ILE A 250 22.07 -3.74 25.65
C ILE A 250 21.14 -4.94 25.55
N VAL A 251 19.89 -4.80 25.98
CA VAL A 251 18.87 -5.87 25.94
C VAL A 251 18.58 -6.32 24.50
N ASN A 252 18.49 -5.35 23.57
CA ASN A 252 18.17 -5.59 22.16
C ASN A 252 19.37 -6.04 21.30
N LYS A 253 20.57 -6.11 21.89
CA LYS A 253 21.76 -6.58 21.19
C LYS A 253 21.57 -8.04 20.74
N LYS A 254 21.87 -8.30 19.46
CA LYS A 254 21.72 -9.63 18.84
C LYS A 254 22.77 -10.59 19.40
N MET A 255 22.34 -11.59 20.14
CA MET A 255 23.18 -12.66 20.68
C MET A 255 22.33 -13.89 21.00
N ASP A 256 22.99 -15.00 21.33
CA ASP A 256 22.34 -16.23 21.80
C ASP A 256 21.43 -15.97 23.02
N ALA A 257 20.26 -16.62 23.05
CA ALA A 257 19.22 -16.34 24.03
C ALA A 257 19.68 -16.67 25.46
N GLN A 258 20.38 -17.79 25.67
CA GLN A 258 20.87 -18.19 27.00
C GLN A 258 21.89 -17.18 27.54
N LYS A 259 22.84 -16.76 26.70
CA LYS A 259 23.82 -15.74 27.09
C LYS A 259 23.17 -14.40 27.42
N LYS A 260 22.12 -14.03 26.67
CA LYS A 260 21.37 -12.81 26.93
C LYS A 260 20.70 -12.83 28.30
N TYR A 261 20.14 -13.97 28.69
CA TYR A 261 19.54 -14.15 30.01
C TYR A 261 20.53 -14.03 31.16
N GLU A 262 21.71 -14.65 31.05
CA GLU A 262 22.78 -14.50 32.04
C GLU A 262 23.17 -13.03 32.26
N ILE A 263 23.15 -12.22 31.19
CA ILE A 263 23.40 -10.78 31.26
C ILE A 263 22.25 -10.06 31.96
N ILE A 264 20.99 -10.34 31.60
CA ILE A 264 19.81 -9.76 32.24
C ILE A 264 19.84 -10.01 33.77
N GLN A 265 20.20 -11.23 34.17
CA GLN A 265 20.36 -11.59 35.59
C GLN A 265 21.53 -10.85 36.24
N LYS A 266 22.72 -10.88 35.62
CA LYS A 266 23.92 -10.20 36.15
C LYS A 266 23.72 -8.70 36.36
N LEU A 267 22.92 -8.07 35.50
CA LEU A 267 22.60 -6.64 35.54
C LEU A 267 21.43 -6.33 36.49
N ASN A 268 20.79 -7.33 37.11
CA ASN A 268 19.61 -7.18 37.97
C ASN A 268 18.46 -6.39 37.32
N LEU A 269 18.29 -6.51 36.00
CA LEU A 269 17.31 -5.71 35.26
C LEU A 269 15.87 -6.02 35.66
N ILE A 270 15.58 -7.27 36.03
CA ILE A 270 14.25 -7.69 36.48
C ILE A 270 13.87 -6.97 37.78
N THR A 271 14.78 -6.93 38.76
CA THR A 271 14.56 -6.20 40.01
C THR A 271 14.46 -4.70 39.77
N PHE A 272 15.26 -4.17 38.84
CA PHE A 272 15.21 -2.76 38.46
C PHE A 272 13.83 -2.36 37.91
N ILE A 273 13.28 -3.10 36.93
CA ILE A 273 11.96 -2.77 36.37
C ILE A 273 10.81 -3.02 37.36
N GLN A 274 10.94 -4.01 38.25
CA GLN A 274 9.91 -4.31 39.25
C GLN A 274 9.73 -3.16 40.25
N ASN A 275 10.83 -2.48 40.58
CA ASN A 275 10.84 -1.34 41.50
C ASN A 275 10.51 -0.01 40.80
N PHE A 276 10.38 0.00 39.47
CA PHE A 276 10.05 1.21 38.73
C PHE A 276 8.56 1.55 38.87
N THR A 277 8.27 2.83 39.13
CA THR A 277 6.90 3.34 39.31
C THR A 277 6.60 4.44 38.30
N PHE A 278 5.58 4.22 37.46
CA PHE A 278 5.12 5.21 36.48
C PHE A 278 4.58 6.49 37.13
N GLU A 279 3.97 6.37 38.31
CA GLU A 279 3.37 7.49 39.08
C GLU A 279 4.38 8.57 39.50
N ALA A 280 5.68 8.28 39.44
CA ALA A 280 6.74 9.21 39.83
C ALA A 280 7.16 10.17 38.70
N PHE A 281 6.64 9.99 37.48
CA PHE A 281 7.05 10.75 36.30
C PHE A 281 5.92 11.62 35.75
N ASP A 282 6.29 12.78 35.23
CA ASP A 282 5.37 13.64 34.50
C ASP A 282 4.85 12.89 33.26
N MET A 283 3.53 12.89 33.06
CA MET A 283 2.86 12.21 31.93
C MET A 283 3.26 12.83 30.58
N LEU A 284 3.79 14.06 30.57
CA LEU A 284 4.36 14.71 29.38
C LEU A 284 5.81 14.30 29.08
N SER A 285 6.38 13.35 29.83
CA SER A 285 7.75 12.88 29.66
C SER A 285 7.83 11.67 28.71
N ASP A 286 8.92 11.56 27.92
CA ASP A 286 9.22 10.34 27.14
C ASP A 286 9.67 9.14 28.00
N VAL A 287 9.82 9.33 29.32
CA VAL A 287 10.34 8.32 30.25
C VAL A 287 9.43 7.09 30.38
N PRO A 288 8.11 7.21 30.65
CA PRO A 288 7.19 6.06 30.70
C PRO A 288 7.22 5.22 29.42
N LYS A 289 7.21 5.86 28.25
CA LYS A 289 7.28 5.21 26.94
C LYS A 289 8.59 4.44 26.75
N THR A 290 9.72 5.07 27.07
CA THR A 290 11.04 4.42 26.98
C THR A 290 11.15 3.25 27.95
N MET A 291 10.60 3.38 29.16
CA MET A 291 10.56 2.26 30.12
C MET A 291 9.66 1.13 29.61
N ALA A 292 8.49 1.43 29.06
CA ALA A 292 7.62 0.43 28.44
C ALA A 292 8.33 -0.33 27.31
N SER A 293 9.14 0.35 26.50
CA SER A 293 9.95 -0.26 25.43
C SER A 293 11.01 -1.21 25.98
N LEU A 294 11.68 -0.82 27.08
CA LEU A 294 12.61 -1.70 27.80
C LEU A 294 11.90 -2.94 28.37
N ILE A 295 10.72 -2.76 28.98
CA ILE A 295 9.90 -3.85 29.54
C ILE A 295 9.45 -4.81 28.44
N ASP A 296 8.97 -4.28 27.32
CA ASP A 296 8.57 -5.06 26.12
C ASP A 296 9.75 -5.89 25.62
N SER A 297 10.89 -5.24 25.39
CA SER A 297 12.13 -5.88 24.96
C SER A 297 12.57 -7.00 25.92
N LEU A 298 12.53 -6.77 27.24
CA LEU A 298 12.87 -7.79 28.23
C LEU A 298 11.89 -8.97 28.18
N ALA A 299 10.59 -8.71 28.09
CA ALA A 299 9.57 -9.76 28.00
C ALA A 299 9.76 -10.59 26.73
N GLU A 300 9.99 -9.97 25.57
CA GLU A 300 10.24 -10.68 24.32
C GLU A 300 11.46 -11.59 24.38
N ASN A 301 12.54 -11.15 25.01
CA ASN A 301 13.75 -11.96 25.15
C ASN A 301 13.57 -13.13 26.12
N LEU A 302 12.81 -12.96 27.20
CA LEU A 302 12.51 -14.05 28.14
C LEU A 302 11.57 -15.10 27.53
N LEU A 303 10.69 -14.72 26.60
CA LEU A 303 9.84 -15.65 25.86
C LEU A 303 10.63 -16.65 24.99
N ASP A 304 11.85 -16.30 24.57
CA ASP A 304 12.69 -17.14 23.68
C ASP A 304 13.48 -18.23 24.42
N ILE A 305 13.39 -18.29 25.77
CA ILE A 305 14.21 -19.18 26.61
C ILE A 305 13.33 -20.20 27.30
N GLU A 306 12.86 -19.91 28.51
CA GLU A 306 11.93 -20.73 29.28
C GLU A 306 11.08 -19.85 30.19
N LEU A 307 9.81 -20.21 30.37
CA LEU A 307 8.87 -19.45 31.20
C LEU A 307 9.09 -19.81 32.68
N GLY A 308 9.93 -19.02 33.36
CA GLY A 308 10.14 -19.11 34.81
C GLY A 308 9.47 -17.97 35.59
N ASN A 309 9.66 -17.95 36.92
CA ASN A 309 9.14 -16.90 37.81
C ASN A 309 9.52 -15.48 37.35
N GLU A 310 10.75 -15.32 36.84
CA GLU A 310 11.26 -14.06 36.33
C GLU A 310 10.45 -13.54 35.14
N PHE A 311 10.04 -14.43 34.23
CA PHE A 311 9.14 -14.06 33.12
C PHE A 311 7.83 -13.48 33.64
N PHE A 312 7.19 -14.13 34.62
CA PHE A 312 5.93 -13.63 35.19
C PHE A 312 6.09 -12.29 35.90
N ILE A 313 7.23 -12.02 36.54
CA ILE A 313 7.53 -10.71 37.14
C ILE A 313 7.56 -9.64 36.04
N VAL A 314 8.34 -9.86 34.98
CA VAL A 314 8.45 -8.91 33.87
C VAL A 314 7.11 -8.73 33.16
N PHE A 315 6.38 -9.81 32.93
CA PHE A 315 5.11 -9.77 32.22
C PHE A 315 4.00 -9.10 33.07
N ASN A 316 4.06 -9.19 34.40
CA ASN A 316 3.18 -8.36 35.23
C ASN A 316 3.46 -6.86 35.05
N CYS A 317 4.71 -6.46 34.80
CA CYS A 317 5.01 -5.08 34.41
C CYS A 317 4.47 -4.77 33.00
N VAL A 318 4.54 -5.70 32.05
CA VAL A 318 3.86 -5.56 30.74
C VAL A 318 2.35 -5.31 30.92
N LEU A 319 1.68 -6.05 31.80
CA LEU A 319 0.26 -5.83 32.09
C LEU A 319 -0.01 -4.45 32.69
N LYS A 320 0.88 -3.94 33.55
CA LYS A 320 0.77 -2.58 34.09
C LYS A 320 0.88 -1.55 32.97
N CYS A 321 1.85 -1.68 32.06
CA CYS A 321 2.00 -0.80 30.90
C CYS A 321 0.75 -0.85 29.99
N LEU A 322 0.27 -2.06 29.67
CA LEU A 322 -0.90 -2.30 28.84
C LEU A 322 -2.18 -1.69 29.44
N ASN A 323 -2.29 -1.64 30.76
CA ASN A 323 -3.45 -1.06 31.46
C ASN A 323 -3.31 0.45 31.75
N THR A 324 -2.29 1.12 31.20
CA THR A 324 -2.14 2.57 31.33
C THR A 324 -3.20 3.29 30.52
N ILE A 325 -3.62 4.48 30.97
CA ILE A 325 -4.58 5.32 30.23
C ILE A 325 -3.94 5.86 28.94
N GLU A 326 -2.64 6.16 28.99
CA GLU A 326 -1.85 6.71 27.89
C GLU A 326 -1.68 5.70 26.75
N PRO A 327 -2.26 5.94 25.56
CA PRO A 327 -2.20 5.00 24.43
C PRO A 327 -0.76 4.72 23.98
N GLU A 328 0.12 5.73 24.00
CA GLU A 328 1.51 5.57 23.57
C GLU A 328 2.31 4.59 24.43
N VAL A 329 2.07 4.59 25.75
CA VAL A 329 2.72 3.66 26.69
C VAL A 329 2.14 2.26 26.51
N SER A 330 0.82 2.15 26.35
CA SER A 330 0.14 0.88 26.16
C SER A 330 0.51 0.20 24.84
N SER A 331 0.62 0.94 23.73
CA SER A 331 0.92 0.36 22.41
C SER A 331 2.36 -0.15 22.32
N THR A 332 3.27 0.47 23.07
CA THR A 332 4.68 0.08 23.11
C THR A 332 4.89 -1.38 23.54
N VAL A 333 3.98 -1.94 24.36
CA VAL A 333 4.10 -3.34 24.85
C VAL A 333 3.32 -4.38 24.02
N PHE A 334 2.81 -3.99 22.85
CA PHE A 334 2.04 -4.89 21.98
C PHE A 334 2.89 -6.02 21.38
N GLY A 335 4.20 -5.81 21.21
CA GLY A 335 5.16 -6.81 20.72
C GLY A 335 5.19 -8.04 21.63
N ALA A 336 5.51 -7.84 22.91
CA ALA A 336 5.56 -8.89 23.92
C ALA A 336 4.21 -9.60 24.10
N VAL A 337 3.10 -8.85 24.16
CA VAL A 337 1.76 -9.42 24.29
C VAL A 337 1.42 -10.32 23.09
N SER A 338 1.68 -9.85 21.87
CA SER A 338 1.41 -10.60 20.64
C SER A 338 2.30 -11.84 20.52
N LYS A 339 3.59 -11.72 20.88
CA LYS A 339 4.54 -12.82 20.90
C LYS A 339 4.13 -13.90 21.91
N TYR A 340 3.69 -13.51 23.10
CA TYR A 340 3.18 -14.43 24.12
C TYR A 340 1.91 -15.16 23.65
N ILE A 341 0.91 -14.45 23.10
CA ILE A 341 -0.30 -15.07 22.56
C ILE A 341 0.05 -16.08 21.46
N ARG A 342 0.99 -15.74 20.57
CA ARG A 342 1.48 -16.65 19.54
C ARG A 342 2.17 -17.89 20.14
N ALA A 343 2.98 -17.73 21.17
CA ALA A 343 3.64 -18.84 21.85
C ALA A 343 2.62 -19.82 22.46
N ILE A 344 1.57 -19.31 23.12
CA ILE A 344 0.47 -20.13 23.66
C ILE A 344 -0.25 -20.90 22.54
N LYS A 345 -0.59 -20.23 21.43
CA LYS A 345 -1.21 -20.89 20.27
C LYS A 345 -0.34 -22.00 19.68
N ILE A 346 0.97 -21.83 19.66
CA ILE A 346 1.90 -22.84 19.13
C ILE A 346 1.92 -24.06 20.06
N LYS A 347 2.05 -23.85 21.39
CA LYS A 347 2.02 -24.95 22.38
C LYS A 347 0.75 -25.79 22.26
N GLU A 348 -0.37 -25.14 22.02
CA GLU A 348 -1.66 -25.79 21.90
C GLU A 348 -1.84 -26.58 20.59
N ASN A 349 -1.45 -26.01 19.45
CA ASN A 349 -1.57 -26.66 18.15
C ASN A 349 -0.65 -27.88 18.01
N GLN A 350 0.46 -27.92 18.75
CA GLN A 350 1.44 -29.00 18.64
C GLN A 350 0.98 -30.33 19.27
N LYS A 351 -0.16 -30.41 20.00
CA LYS A 351 -0.77 -31.65 20.55
C LYS A 351 0.18 -32.62 21.29
N GLN A 352 1.42 -32.24 21.57
CA GLN A 352 2.45 -33.06 22.20
C GLN A 352 2.76 -32.47 23.58
N GLN A 353 2.31 -33.17 24.64
CA GLN A 353 2.80 -33.19 26.03
C GLN A 353 3.09 -31.87 26.80
N ILE A 354 2.98 -30.68 26.22
CA ILE A 354 3.19 -29.41 26.93
C ILE A 354 1.84 -28.91 27.45
N ILE A 355 1.59 -29.15 28.73
CA ILE A 355 0.41 -28.65 29.44
C ILE A 355 0.60 -27.14 29.67
N ILE A 356 -0.35 -26.32 29.21
CA ILE A 356 -0.40 -24.90 29.56
C ILE A 356 -0.64 -24.79 31.07
N SER A 357 0.23 -24.09 31.77
CA SER A 357 0.13 -23.91 33.22
C SER A 357 -1.10 -23.06 33.60
N PRO A 358 -1.66 -23.26 34.81
CA PRO A 358 -2.74 -22.40 35.32
C PRO A 358 -2.36 -20.91 35.39
N GLU A 359 -1.08 -20.61 35.61
CA GLU A 359 -0.56 -19.24 35.66
C GLU A 359 -0.54 -18.60 34.27
N GLU A 360 -0.14 -19.33 33.22
CA GLU A 360 -0.21 -18.86 31.83
C GLU A 360 -1.65 -18.55 31.39
N LEU A 361 -2.61 -19.40 31.77
CA LEU A 361 -4.03 -19.17 31.51
C LEU A 361 -4.55 -17.93 32.24
N LYS A 362 -4.21 -17.78 33.53
CA LYS A 362 -4.57 -16.59 34.31
C LYS A 362 -4.00 -15.31 33.71
N LEU A 363 -2.76 -15.37 33.21
CA LEU A 363 -2.12 -14.25 32.53
C LEU A 363 -2.86 -13.90 31.22
N LEU A 364 -3.22 -14.91 30.41
CA LEU A 364 -4.00 -14.70 29.19
C LEU A 364 -5.38 -14.10 29.46
N SER A 365 -6.07 -14.54 30.51
CA SER A 365 -7.34 -13.94 30.96
C SER A 365 -7.15 -12.48 31.39
N SER A 366 -6.04 -12.17 32.07
CA SER A 366 -5.72 -10.80 32.49
C SER A 366 -5.45 -9.88 31.30
N ILE A 367 -4.65 -10.33 30.31
CA ILE A 367 -4.41 -9.61 29.05
C ILE A 367 -5.75 -9.26 28.42
N ARG A 368 -6.63 -10.26 28.29
CA ARG A 368 -7.91 -10.09 27.61
C ARG A 368 -8.84 -9.12 28.31
N SER A 369 -8.97 -9.23 29.64
CA SER A 369 -9.73 -8.29 30.45
C SER A 369 -9.24 -6.87 30.25
N ILE A 370 -7.91 -6.65 30.25
CA ILE A 370 -7.32 -5.34 30.00
C ILE A 370 -7.63 -4.85 28.59
N LEU A 371 -7.46 -5.68 27.54
CA LEU A 371 -7.77 -5.31 26.16
C LEU A 371 -9.24 -4.90 26.00
N MET A 372 -10.17 -5.62 26.63
CA MET A 372 -11.60 -5.31 26.59
C MET A 372 -11.90 -3.98 27.29
N ILE A 373 -11.31 -3.71 28.46
CA ILE A 373 -11.53 -2.45 29.17
C ILE A 373 -10.86 -1.27 28.44
N ARG A 374 -9.66 -1.49 27.88
CA ARG A 374 -8.88 -0.43 27.24
C ARG A 374 -9.34 -0.04 25.84
N ALA A 375 -10.16 -0.89 25.22
CA ALA A 375 -10.88 -0.53 24.02
C ALA A 375 -12.06 0.45 24.27
N LYS A 376 -12.34 0.87 25.52
CA LYS A 376 -13.37 1.89 25.81
C LYS A 376 -12.94 3.25 25.30
N LEU A 377 -13.83 3.96 24.59
CA LEU A 377 -13.60 5.34 24.19
C LEU A 377 -13.48 6.26 25.42
N PRO A 378 -12.57 7.26 25.39
CA PRO A 378 -12.51 8.31 26.41
C PRO A 378 -13.81 9.12 26.45
N ASN A 379 -14.21 9.54 27.66
CA ASN A 379 -15.49 10.24 27.89
C ASN A 379 -15.42 11.74 27.50
N ASP A 380 -14.22 12.27 27.36
CA ASP A 380 -13.90 13.65 27.00
C ASP A 380 -13.85 13.89 25.50
N PHE A 381 -13.94 12.83 24.69
CA PHE A 381 -14.02 12.95 23.25
C PHE A 381 -15.33 13.61 22.81
N GLU A 382 -15.23 14.54 21.87
CA GLU A 382 -16.39 15.18 21.24
C GLU A 382 -17.04 14.24 20.20
N HIS A 383 -16.36 13.14 19.88
CA HIS A 383 -16.75 12.13 18.91
C HIS A 383 -16.96 12.72 17.52
N VAL A 384 -16.21 13.77 17.17
CA VAL A 384 -16.30 14.49 15.89
C VAL A 384 -15.66 13.73 14.73
N GLY A 385 -14.95 12.64 15.03
CA GLY A 385 -14.35 11.75 14.06
C GLY A 385 -12.88 12.10 13.78
N PRO A 386 -12.11 11.15 13.22
CA PRO A 386 -10.66 11.25 13.06
C PRO A 386 -10.22 12.40 12.13
N GLU A 387 -11.08 12.82 11.20
CA GLU A 387 -10.77 13.94 10.29
C GLU A 387 -10.82 15.31 11.00
N ASN A 388 -11.46 15.38 12.16
CA ASN A 388 -11.71 16.63 12.89
C ASN A 388 -10.92 16.75 14.19
N SER A 389 -10.27 15.66 14.66
CA SER A 389 -9.41 15.65 15.84
C SER A 389 -8.25 14.66 15.66
N GLU A 390 -7.02 15.17 15.75
CA GLU A 390 -5.79 14.35 15.70
C GLU A 390 -5.72 13.37 16.87
N GLU A 391 -6.15 13.81 18.07
CA GLU A 391 -6.20 12.97 19.27
C GLU A 391 -7.19 11.80 19.11
N GLU A 392 -8.38 12.06 18.57
CA GLU A 392 -9.34 11.00 18.27
C GLU A 392 -8.77 10.03 17.22
N ASP A 393 -8.14 10.53 16.14
CA ASP A 393 -7.54 9.69 15.10
C ASP A 393 -6.42 8.77 15.66
N GLN A 394 -5.53 9.31 16.48
CA GLN A 394 -4.51 8.53 17.16
C GLN A 394 -5.13 7.45 18.05
N PHE A 395 -6.21 7.78 18.79
CA PHE A 395 -6.91 6.79 19.60
C PHE A 395 -7.63 5.73 18.77
N TYR A 396 -8.27 6.07 17.65
CA TYR A 396 -8.92 5.09 16.77
C TYR A 396 -7.90 4.12 16.18
N LYS A 397 -6.69 4.58 15.82
CA LYS A 397 -5.57 3.71 15.38
C LYS A 397 -5.15 2.77 16.50
N TYR A 398 -4.90 3.29 17.70
CA TYR A 398 -4.60 2.48 18.89
C TYR A 398 -5.69 1.44 19.17
N ARG A 399 -6.96 1.83 19.09
CA ARG A 399 -8.11 0.97 19.32
C ARG A 399 -8.22 -0.15 18.29
N ALA A 400 -7.87 0.11 17.03
CA ALA A 400 -7.82 -0.91 15.99
C ALA A 400 -6.71 -1.95 16.27
N GLU A 401 -5.53 -1.51 16.69
CA GLU A 401 -4.44 -2.41 17.11
C GLU A 401 -4.83 -3.26 18.31
N LEU A 402 -5.49 -2.68 19.33
CA LEU A 402 -6.06 -3.43 20.46
C LEU A 402 -7.05 -4.51 19.99
N ALA A 403 -7.94 -4.17 19.04
CA ALA A 403 -8.91 -5.12 18.51
C ALA A 403 -8.23 -6.28 17.76
N ASP A 404 -7.13 -6.02 17.05
CA ASP A 404 -6.35 -7.06 16.38
C ASP A 404 -5.69 -8.03 17.39
N ILE A 405 -5.13 -7.52 18.48
CA ILE A 405 -4.58 -8.34 19.57
C ILE A 405 -5.70 -9.11 20.27
N PHE A 406 -6.84 -8.46 20.57
CA PHE A 406 -8.01 -9.11 21.17
C PHE A 406 -8.49 -10.28 20.31
N LYS A 407 -8.67 -10.08 19.00
CA LYS A 407 -9.02 -11.14 18.05
C LYS A 407 -8.03 -12.30 18.10
N ASN A 408 -6.74 -12.01 18.26
CA ASN A 408 -5.74 -13.07 18.40
C ASN A 408 -5.92 -13.87 19.71
N THR A 409 -6.39 -13.28 20.80
CA THR A 409 -6.69 -14.05 22.03
C THR A 409 -7.84 -15.05 21.87
N LEU A 410 -8.76 -14.80 20.94
CA LEU A 410 -9.95 -15.64 20.70
C LEU A 410 -9.64 -16.97 20.00
N ASP A 411 -8.48 -17.09 19.35
CA ASP A 411 -8.10 -18.35 18.68
C ASP A 411 -7.67 -19.44 19.69
N VAL A 412 -7.54 -19.11 20.97
CA VAL A 412 -7.29 -20.07 22.04
C VAL A 412 -8.62 -20.78 22.44
N PRO A 413 -8.75 -22.11 22.42
CA PRO A 413 -9.85 -22.90 22.94
C PRO A 413 -10.34 -22.47 24.31
N GLY A 414 -11.67 -22.49 24.50
CA GLY A 414 -12.33 -22.00 25.71
C GLY A 414 -12.38 -20.46 25.81
N ALA A 415 -11.58 -19.74 25.02
CA ALA A 415 -11.56 -18.29 25.06
C ALA A 415 -12.89 -17.67 24.65
N LYS A 416 -13.52 -18.24 23.61
CA LYS A 416 -14.71 -17.68 22.99
C LYS A 416 -15.88 -17.76 23.95
N GLU A 417 -16.07 -18.89 24.61
CA GLU A 417 -17.12 -19.12 25.59
C GLU A 417 -16.99 -18.14 26.77
N MET A 418 -15.78 -17.99 27.33
CA MET A 418 -15.52 -17.05 28.43
C MET A 418 -15.85 -15.60 28.03
N VAL A 419 -15.41 -15.16 26.85
CA VAL A 419 -15.67 -13.80 26.36
C VAL A 419 -17.16 -13.58 26.12
N LEU A 420 -17.87 -14.60 25.63
CA LEU A 420 -19.31 -14.49 25.45
C LEU A 420 -20.05 -14.35 26.78
N ASP A 421 -19.63 -15.06 27.81
CA ASP A 421 -20.22 -14.92 29.15
C ASP A 421 -19.88 -13.56 29.78
N GLU A 422 -18.65 -13.05 29.59
CA GLU A 422 -18.26 -11.71 30.02
C GLU A 422 -19.06 -10.62 29.29
N LEU A 423 -19.19 -10.70 27.97
CA LEU A 423 -19.99 -9.77 27.17
C LEU A 423 -21.47 -9.84 27.53
N PHE A 424 -22.02 -11.04 27.76
CA PHE A 424 -23.39 -11.22 28.22
C PHE A 424 -23.61 -10.58 29.59
N SER A 425 -22.71 -10.84 30.54
CA SER A 425 -22.77 -10.24 31.87
C SER A 425 -22.69 -8.71 31.78
N TYR A 426 -21.73 -8.19 31.02
CA TYR A 426 -21.56 -6.75 30.83
C TYR A 426 -22.81 -6.11 30.23
N PHE A 427 -23.32 -6.64 29.12
CA PHE A 427 -24.51 -6.10 28.45
C PHE A 427 -25.77 -6.17 29.32
N SER A 428 -25.91 -7.22 30.15
CA SER A 428 -27.06 -7.37 31.05
C SER A 428 -27.13 -6.30 32.15
N THR A 429 -26.01 -5.62 32.44
CA THR A 429 -25.97 -4.51 33.41
C THR A 429 -26.31 -3.15 32.80
N LEU A 430 -26.32 -3.04 31.48
CA LEU A 430 -26.57 -1.78 30.78
C LEU A 430 -28.05 -1.42 30.74
N ASN A 431 -28.32 -0.12 30.67
CA ASN A 431 -29.65 0.44 30.48
C ASN A 431 -29.59 1.71 29.62
N ALA A 432 -30.76 2.26 29.27
CA ALA A 432 -30.87 3.45 28.40
C ALA A 432 -30.18 4.72 28.94
N HIS A 433 -29.85 4.77 30.24
CA HIS A 433 -29.19 5.89 30.90
C HIS A 433 -27.70 5.66 31.15
N SER A 434 -27.16 4.51 30.72
CA SER A 434 -25.73 4.24 30.79
C SER A 434 -24.97 5.19 29.87
N GLN A 435 -23.70 5.47 30.18
CA GLN A 435 -22.88 6.35 29.34
C GLN A 435 -22.74 5.77 27.93
N VAL A 436 -22.61 6.63 26.93
CA VAL A 436 -22.62 6.21 25.53
C VAL A 436 -21.40 5.33 25.20
N GLU A 437 -20.26 5.59 25.83
CA GLU A 437 -19.03 4.80 25.73
C GLU A 437 -19.18 3.42 26.37
N ASP A 438 -19.95 3.31 27.46
CA ASP A 438 -20.25 2.03 28.13
C ASP A 438 -21.19 1.15 27.30
N ILE A 439 -22.10 1.78 26.54
CA ILE A 439 -23.00 1.07 25.61
C ILE A 439 -22.26 0.68 24.33
N GLU A 440 -21.39 1.55 23.81
CA GLU A 440 -20.67 1.32 22.56
C GLU A 440 -19.62 0.20 22.70
N LEU A 441 -18.90 0.13 23.81
CA LEU A 441 -17.82 -0.83 24.02
C LEU A 441 -18.21 -2.30 23.73
N PRO A 442 -19.27 -2.88 24.31
CA PRO A 442 -19.64 -4.26 24.04
C PRO A 442 -20.11 -4.46 22.60
N LEU A 443 -20.69 -3.43 21.96
CA LEU A 443 -21.04 -3.47 20.54
C LEU A 443 -19.78 -3.51 19.65
N PHE A 444 -18.73 -2.78 20.02
CA PHE A 444 -17.43 -2.84 19.36
C PHE A 444 -16.76 -4.21 19.53
N LEU A 445 -16.73 -4.74 20.77
CA LEU A 445 -16.10 -6.02 21.06
C LEU A 445 -16.82 -7.19 20.38
N ILE A 446 -18.15 -7.24 20.41
CA ILE A 446 -18.91 -8.31 19.76
C ILE A 446 -18.76 -8.25 18.23
N TYR A 447 -18.63 -7.06 17.64
CA TYR A 447 -18.37 -6.90 16.21
C TYR A 447 -17.06 -7.58 15.78
N HIS A 448 -15.96 -7.31 16.50
CA HIS A 448 -14.65 -7.93 16.23
C HIS A 448 -14.60 -9.41 16.63
N PHE A 449 -15.32 -9.80 17.69
CA PHE A 449 -15.45 -11.20 18.09
C PHE A 449 -15.97 -12.06 16.93
N ALA A 450 -16.98 -11.57 16.20
CA ALA A 450 -17.55 -12.28 15.07
C ALA A 450 -16.52 -12.63 13.97
N GLU A 451 -15.47 -11.84 13.79
CA GLU A 451 -14.44 -12.12 12.77
C GLU A 451 -13.69 -13.43 13.01
N LYS A 452 -13.73 -13.96 14.23
CA LYS A 452 -13.08 -15.20 14.64
C LYS A 452 -14.05 -16.38 14.82
N VAL A 453 -15.34 -16.18 14.55
CA VAL A 453 -16.35 -17.23 14.60
C VAL A 453 -16.49 -17.87 13.22
N GLN A 454 -16.29 -19.18 13.14
CA GLN A 454 -16.53 -19.94 11.91
C GLN A 454 -18.03 -20.16 11.71
N ASP A 455 -18.51 -20.01 10.48
CA ASP A 455 -19.91 -20.21 10.09
C ASP A 455 -20.95 -19.58 11.05
N ILE A 456 -20.81 -18.26 11.25
CA ILE A 456 -21.74 -17.45 12.05
C ILE A 456 -23.20 -17.67 11.62
N GLY A 457 -23.44 -17.85 10.31
CA GLY A 457 -24.77 -18.07 9.77
C GLY A 457 -25.43 -19.34 10.29
N ALA A 458 -24.69 -20.45 10.40
CA ALA A 458 -25.20 -21.67 11.01
C ALA A 458 -25.40 -21.51 12.52
N LEU A 459 -24.45 -20.86 13.22
CA LEU A 459 -24.51 -20.65 14.67
C LEU A 459 -25.77 -19.87 15.07
N LEU A 460 -26.15 -18.86 14.29
CA LEU A 460 -27.30 -17.99 14.58
C LEU A 460 -28.67 -18.65 14.35
N LYS A 461 -28.74 -19.78 13.65
CA LYS A 461 -29.99 -20.51 13.39
C LYS A 461 -30.45 -21.37 14.57
N THR A 462 -29.55 -21.69 15.50
CA THR A 462 -29.84 -22.53 16.66
C THR A 462 -29.85 -21.70 17.94
N PRO A 463 -30.81 -21.89 18.86
CA PRO A 463 -30.78 -21.21 20.15
C PRO A 463 -29.55 -21.61 20.96
N ASN A 464 -28.74 -20.62 21.32
CA ASN A 464 -27.54 -20.74 22.15
C ASN A 464 -27.22 -19.39 22.81
N ARG A 465 -26.21 -19.38 23.69
CA ARG A 465 -25.76 -18.18 24.42
C ARG A 465 -25.42 -17.00 23.50
N TYR A 466 -24.86 -17.29 22.33
CA TYR A 466 -24.55 -16.28 21.31
C TYR A 466 -25.83 -15.63 20.78
N THR A 467 -26.85 -16.42 20.41
CA THR A 467 -28.13 -15.89 19.95
C THR A 467 -28.91 -15.14 21.03
N GLU A 468 -28.75 -15.50 22.31
CA GLU A 468 -29.34 -14.76 23.43
C GLU A 468 -28.71 -13.36 23.55
N LEU A 469 -27.38 -13.27 23.47
CA LEU A 469 -26.67 -12.00 23.45
C LEU A 469 -27.10 -11.12 22.27
N ILE A 470 -27.19 -11.70 21.06
CA ILE A 470 -27.67 -10.95 19.88
C ILE A 470 -29.12 -10.49 20.08
N SER A 471 -30.02 -11.32 20.64
CA SER A 471 -31.39 -10.91 20.94
C SER A 471 -31.44 -9.74 21.93
N MET A 472 -30.56 -9.77 22.94
CA MET A 472 -30.43 -8.68 23.93
C MET A 472 -29.97 -7.38 23.27
N ILE A 473 -28.98 -7.45 22.38
CA ILE A 473 -28.48 -6.30 21.60
C ILE A 473 -29.58 -5.71 20.73
N VAL A 474 -30.30 -6.54 19.97
CA VAL A 474 -31.36 -6.09 19.06
C VAL A 474 -32.49 -5.39 19.81
N LYS A 475 -32.85 -5.88 21.01
CA LYS A 475 -33.94 -5.31 21.81
C LYS A 475 -33.52 -4.13 22.69
N PHE A 476 -32.23 -3.82 22.74
CA PHE A 476 -31.72 -2.77 23.61
C PHE A 476 -32.21 -1.39 23.14
N PRO A 477 -32.66 -0.52 24.07
CA PRO A 477 -33.05 0.86 23.73
C PRO A 477 -31.81 1.70 23.40
N ILE A 478 -31.49 1.81 22.11
CA ILE A 478 -30.29 2.51 21.64
C ILE A 478 -30.45 4.04 21.80
N PRO A 479 -29.54 4.73 22.52
CA PRO A 479 -29.56 6.19 22.62
C PRO A 479 -29.29 6.83 21.26
N GLN A 480 -29.84 8.03 21.05
CA GLN A 480 -29.64 8.82 19.83
C GLN A 480 -28.27 9.51 19.85
N HIS A 481 -27.20 8.72 19.84
CA HIS A 481 -25.82 9.20 19.85
C HIS A 481 -25.03 8.57 18.71
N ARG A 482 -24.21 9.36 18.03
CA ARG A 482 -23.56 9.00 16.77
C ARG A 482 -22.75 7.70 16.83
N ILE A 483 -21.89 7.52 17.83
CA ILE A 483 -21.01 6.33 17.92
C ILE A 483 -21.82 5.06 18.18
N VAL A 484 -22.88 5.15 19.00
CA VAL A 484 -23.71 4.01 19.36
C VAL A 484 -24.57 3.60 18.16
N ILE A 485 -25.17 4.57 17.46
CA ILE A 485 -25.95 4.30 16.24
C ILE A 485 -25.06 3.62 15.19
N LYS A 486 -23.88 4.19 14.91
CA LYS A 486 -22.96 3.64 13.91
C LYS A 486 -22.59 2.19 14.24
N MET A 487 -22.16 1.92 15.48
CA MET A 487 -21.73 0.60 15.91
C MET A 487 -22.91 -0.40 16.01
N TYR A 488 -24.08 0.04 16.43
CA TYR A 488 -25.28 -0.79 16.47
C TYR A 488 -25.67 -1.27 15.08
N LEU A 489 -25.77 -0.36 14.10
CA LEU A 489 -26.16 -0.71 12.73
C LEU A 489 -25.13 -1.64 12.08
N GLU A 490 -23.85 -1.45 12.35
CA GLU A 490 -22.79 -2.38 11.92
C GLU A 490 -23.01 -3.80 12.43
N ASN A 491 -23.38 -3.94 13.71
CA ASN A 491 -23.73 -5.23 14.30
C ASN A 491 -24.99 -5.82 13.67
N ILE A 492 -26.05 -5.04 13.42
CA ILE A 492 -27.26 -5.53 12.75
C ILE A 492 -26.96 -6.08 11.35
N VAL A 493 -26.12 -5.38 10.56
CA VAL A 493 -25.69 -5.87 9.24
C VAL A 493 -24.80 -7.11 9.36
N ARG A 494 -23.87 -7.12 10.32
CA ARG A 494 -22.97 -8.26 10.56
C ARG A 494 -23.73 -9.52 10.99
N TYR A 495 -24.79 -9.38 11.76
CA TYR A 495 -25.62 -10.47 12.26
C TYR A 495 -26.92 -10.67 11.49
N SER A 496 -27.03 -10.19 10.25
CA SER A 496 -28.28 -10.26 9.47
C SER A 496 -28.87 -11.66 9.32
N ALA A 497 -28.06 -12.72 9.35
CA ALA A 497 -28.53 -14.11 9.32
C ALA A 497 -29.34 -14.52 10.57
N TYR A 498 -29.22 -13.79 11.68
CA TYR A 498 -30.03 -14.00 12.90
C TYR A 498 -31.53 -13.80 12.64
N PHE A 499 -31.88 -12.93 11.70
CA PHE A 499 -33.26 -12.60 11.36
C PHE A 499 -33.89 -13.57 10.36
N ASP A 500 -33.14 -14.56 9.85
CA ASP A 500 -33.68 -15.57 8.94
C ASP A 500 -34.70 -16.45 9.68
N GLY A 501 -35.98 -16.41 9.26
CA GLY A 501 -37.04 -17.25 9.81
C GLY A 501 -38.00 -16.51 10.75
N ALA A 502 -38.34 -17.10 11.89
CA ALA A 502 -39.44 -16.65 12.77
C ALA A 502 -39.16 -15.38 13.63
N LYS A 503 -38.03 -14.69 13.40
CA LYS A 503 -37.58 -13.55 14.22
C LYS A 503 -37.74 -12.19 13.52
N PHE A 504 -38.62 -12.11 12.55
CA PHE A 504 -38.83 -10.91 11.76
C PHE A 504 -39.38 -9.72 12.56
N ASP A 505 -40.14 -9.97 13.65
CA ASP A 505 -40.58 -8.89 14.55
C ASP A 505 -39.38 -8.16 15.19
N GLU A 506 -38.32 -8.90 15.52
CA GLU A 506 -37.07 -8.31 16.02
C GLU A 506 -36.34 -7.53 14.92
N PHE A 507 -36.44 -7.99 13.67
CA PHE A 507 -35.92 -7.24 12.52
C PHE A 507 -36.69 -5.94 12.28
N GLN A 508 -38.02 -5.93 12.40
CA GLN A 508 -38.82 -4.70 12.26
C GLN A 508 -38.39 -3.62 13.25
N TYR A 509 -38.07 -4.03 14.48
CA TYR A 509 -37.50 -3.13 15.47
C TYR A 509 -36.16 -2.54 15.01
N ALA A 510 -35.23 -3.38 14.54
CA ALA A 510 -33.94 -2.93 14.02
C ALA A 510 -34.06 -2.04 12.77
N LEU A 511 -34.95 -2.40 11.84
CA LEU A 511 -35.22 -1.65 10.61
C LEU A 511 -35.76 -0.24 10.91
N LYS A 512 -36.59 -0.08 11.94
CA LYS A 512 -37.06 1.24 12.37
C LYS A 512 -35.90 2.20 12.68
N TYR A 513 -34.80 1.70 13.27
CA TYR A 513 -33.62 2.53 13.52
C TYR A 513 -32.92 2.95 12.23
N PHE A 514 -32.86 2.10 11.21
CA PHE A 514 -32.36 2.52 9.88
C PHE A 514 -33.23 3.66 9.33
N LEU A 515 -34.55 3.46 9.26
CA LEU A 515 -35.46 4.41 8.62
C LEU A 515 -35.50 5.76 9.33
N VAL A 516 -35.53 5.78 10.67
CA VAL A 516 -35.49 7.03 11.44
C VAL A 516 -34.18 7.78 11.22
N ASN A 517 -33.05 7.07 11.18
CA ASN A 517 -31.73 7.70 11.03
C ASN A 517 -31.36 8.06 9.58
N LEU A 518 -32.16 7.69 8.58
CA LEU A 518 -32.04 8.28 7.24
C LEU A 518 -32.34 9.79 7.25
N ARG A 519 -33.08 10.28 8.25
CA ARG A 519 -33.38 11.70 8.46
C ARG A 519 -32.56 12.31 9.61
N ASN A 520 -31.48 11.64 10.04
CA ASN A 520 -30.66 12.14 11.14
C ASN A 520 -30.06 13.52 10.77
N PRO A 521 -30.07 14.51 11.69
CA PRO A 521 -29.47 15.82 11.44
C PRO A 521 -27.95 15.76 11.29
N ASP A 522 -27.29 14.77 11.88
CA ASP A 522 -25.86 14.54 11.73
C ASP A 522 -25.56 13.89 10.38
N LYS A 523 -24.85 14.63 9.53
CA LYS A 523 -24.46 14.21 8.17
C LYS A 523 -23.66 12.90 8.18
N GLU A 524 -22.77 12.72 9.16
CA GLU A 524 -21.91 11.54 9.26
C GLU A 524 -22.68 10.30 9.69
N VAL A 525 -23.66 10.46 10.57
CA VAL A 525 -24.58 9.36 10.93
C VAL A 525 -25.42 8.98 9.72
N LYS A 526 -25.98 9.98 9.02
CA LYS A 526 -26.81 9.76 7.83
C LYS A 526 -26.05 9.02 6.72
N LYS A 527 -24.82 9.44 6.42
CA LYS A 527 -23.91 8.76 5.47
C LYS A 527 -23.67 7.30 5.86
N HIS A 528 -23.38 7.05 7.13
CA HIS A 528 -23.15 5.70 7.65
C HIS A 528 -24.41 4.82 7.56
N VAL A 529 -25.58 5.34 7.93
CA VAL A 529 -26.86 4.62 7.88
C VAL A 529 -27.19 4.21 6.45
N VAL A 530 -27.01 5.11 5.49
CA VAL A 530 -27.20 4.83 4.05
C VAL A 530 -26.29 3.68 3.59
N TYR A 531 -25.01 3.75 3.95
CA TYR A 531 -24.07 2.70 3.60
C TYR A 531 -24.40 1.36 4.27
N MET A 532 -24.81 1.37 5.55
CA MET A 532 -25.24 0.17 6.27
C MET A 532 -26.51 -0.44 5.68
N LEU A 533 -27.48 0.37 5.26
CA LEU A 533 -28.70 -0.10 4.59
C LEU A 533 -28.36 -0.77 3.26
N TYR A 534 -27.47 -0.16 2.47
CA TYR A 534 -26.95 -0.75 1.24
C TYR A 534 -26.23 -2.09 1.49
N ARG A 535 -25.37 -2.14 2.51
CA ARG A 535 -24.68 -3.39 2.92
C ARG A 535 -25.65 -4.47 3.39
N LEU A 536 -26.73 -4.10 4.08
CA LEU A 536 -27.81 -5.01 4.47
C LEU A 536 -28.51 -5.59 3.24
N ALA A 537 -28.84 -4.75 2.26
CA ALA A 537 -29.46 -5.16 1.01
C ALA A 537 -28.58 -6.12 0.19
N ILE A 538 -27.25 -5.89 0.18
CA ILE A 538 -26.30 -6.84 -0.45
C ILE A 538 -26.33 -8.19 0.26
N LYS A 539 -26.26 -8.18 1.60
CA LYS A 539 -26.00 -9.39 2.38
C LYS A 539 -27.24 -10.24 2.58
N ASN A 540 -28.39 -9.63 2.81
CA ASN A 540 -29.65 -10.33 3.04
C ASN A 540 -30.87 -9.53 2.51
N PRO A 541 -31.03 -9.44 1.18
CA PRO A 541 -32.13 -8.68 0.56
C PRO A 541 -33.52 -9.21 0.94
N SER A 542 -33.63 -10.50 1.31
CA SER A 542 -34.91 -11.08 1.76
C SER A 542 -35.50 -10.37 2.96
N LEU A 543 -34.69 -9.84 3.89
CA LEU A 543 -35.20 -9.17 5.08
C LEU A 543 -35.95 -7.87 4.76
N LEU A 544 -35.54 -7.16 3.71
CA LEU A 544 -36.17 -5.91 3.29
C LEU A 544 -37.50 -6.14 2.54
N ILE A 545 -37.84 -7.39 2.29
CA ILE A 545 -38.91 -7.78 1.37
C ILE A 545 -39.91 -8.70 2.04
N SER A 546 -39.45 -9.74 2.72
CA SER A 546 -40.32 -10.78 3.26
C SER A 546 -40.95 -10.35 4.59
N ASN A 547 -42.20 -9.93 4.56
CA ASN A 547 -43.03 -9.88 5.77
C ASN A 547 -43.35 -11.33 6.15
N THR A 548 -42.86 -11.82 7.28
CA THR A 548 -43.09 -13.22 7.66
C THR A 548 -44.58 -13.51 7.85
N GLN A 549 -45.18 -14.18 6.88
CA GLN A 549 -46.28 -15.10 7.12
C GLN A 549 -45.98 -16.45 6.44
N GLN A 550 -45.02 -17.19 7.00
CA GLN A 550 -44.96 -18.64 6.77
C GLN A 550 -46.08 -19.42 7.48
N ASN A 551 -46.91 -18.76 8.30
CA ASN A 551 -48.10 -19.36 8.91
C ASN A 551 -49.34 -18.51 8.66
N ASN A 552 -49.91 -18.59 7.45
CA ASN A 552 -51.34 -18.86 7.21
C ASN A 552 -51.65 -18.63 5.73
N LYS A 553 -51.90 -19.73 5.02
CA LYS A 553 -52.67 -19.70 3.78
C LYS A 553 -54.07 -19.19 4.13
N ILE A 554 -54.36 -17.90 3.97
CA ILE A 554 -55.68 -17.31 3.65
C ILE A 554 -55.48 -15.83 3.26
N GLY A 555 -55.78 -15.49 2.01
CA GLY A 555 -56.34 -14.19 1.62
C GLY A 555 -55.39 -13.07 1.12
N ASN A 556 -55.92 -12.29 0.17
CA ASN A 556 -55.36 -11.08 -0.46
C ASN A 556 -54.77 -10.02 0.52
N SER A 557 -54.99 -10.14 1.83
CA SER A 557 -54.47 -9.21 2.85
C SER A 557 -52.97 -9.36 3.14
N ALA A 558 -52.38 -10.52 2.89
CA ALA A 558 -50.94 -10.74 3.12
C ALA A 558 -50.08 -10.05 2.04
N GLU A 559 -50.54 -10.05 0.78
CA GLU A 559 -49.91 -9.32 -0.32
C GLU A 559 -49.98 -7.81 -0.11
N THR A 560 -51.12 -7.28 0.36
CA THR A 560 -51.28 -5.85 0.66
C THR A 560 -50.31 -5.37 1.75
N ASN A 561 -50.07 -6.17 2.80
CA ASN A 561 -49.14 -5.82 3.88
C ASN A 561 -47.65 -5.89 3.46
N LEU A 562 -47.32 -6.77 2.51
CA LEU A 562 -45.98 -6.86 1.92
C LEU A 562 -45.68 -5.61 1.08
N ILE A 563 -46.65 -5.21 0.25
CA ILE A 563 -46.59 -4.02 -0.59
C ILE A 563 -46.41 -2.78 0.29
N LEU A 564 -47.24 -2.61 1.33
CA LEU A 564 -47.16 -1.47 2.25
C LEU A 564 -45.79 -1.39 2.95
N HIS A 565 -45.19 -2.53 3.30
CA HIS A 565 -43.87 -2.59 3.94
C HIS A 565 -42.76 -2.09 3.01
N VAL A 566 -42.71 -2.63 1.78
CA VAL A 566 -41.73 -2.23 0.76
C VAL A 566 -41.94 -0.77 0.36
N GLU A 567 -43.20 -0.33 0.22
CA GLU A 567 -43.54 1.07 -0.06
C GLU A 567 -43.03 2.00 1.03
N THR A 568 -43.20 1.66 2.31
CA THR A 568 -42.70 2.48 3.43
C THR A 568 -41.17 2.65 3.38
N ILE A 569 -40.43 1.58 3.05
CA ILE A 569 -38.97 1.63 2.89
C ILE A 569 -38.60 2.52 1.70
N LEU A 570 -39.26 2.32 0.55
CA LEU A 570 -39.00 3.09 -0.66
C LEU A 570 -39.34 4.57 -0.48
N GLU A 571 -40.44 4.91 0.18
CA GLU A 571 -40.81 6.29 0.51
C GLU A 571 -39.75 6.94 1.41
N SER A 572 -39.30 6.24 2.45
CA SER A 572 -38.24 6.73 3.34
C SER A 572 -36.93 6.99 2.57
N ILE A 573 -36.57 6.11 1.65
CA ILE A 573 -35.39 6.28 0.78
C ILE A 573 -35.61 7.45 -0.21
N SER A 574 -36.77 7.56 -0.85
CA SER A 574 -37.09 8.63 -1.79
C SER A 574 -37.05 10.01 -1.15
N GLU A 575 -37.55 10.12 0.09
CA GLU A 575 -37.43 11.35 0.88
C GLU A 575 -35.98 11.66 1.24
N ALA A 576 -35.19 10.65 1.62
CA ALA A 576 -33.77 10.84 1.90
C ALA A 576 -33.02 11.33 0.64
N ILE A 577 -33.25 10.73 -0.53
CA ILE A 577 -32.70 11.16 -1.81
C ILE A 577 -33.07 12.61 -2.13
N SER A 578 -34.28 13.04 -1.76
CA SER A 578 -34.77 14.40 -2.02
C SER A 578 -34.25 15.43 -1.02
N SER A 579 -33.49 15.02 0.00
CA SER A 579 -32.92 15.95 0.97
C SER A 579 -31.63 16.63 0.46
N GLU A 580 -31.53 17.95 0.63
CA GLU A 580 -30.48 18.80 0.06
C GLU A 580 -29.04 18.51 0.57
N PHE A 581 -28.88 17.70 1.61
CA PHE A 581 -27.61 17.53 2.33
C PHE A 581 -26.91 16.17 2.10
N LEU A 582 -27.37 15.38 1.14
CA LEU A 582 -26.87 14.02 0.89
C LEU A 582 -25.78 14.03 -0.20
N GLU A 583 -24.60 13.49 0.11
CA GLU A 583 -23.48 13.39 -0.85
C GLU A 583 -23.83 12.45 -2.02
N ALA A 584 -23.24 12.70 -3.19
CA ALA A 584 -23.51 11.94 -4.41
C ALA A 584 -23.32 10.42 -4.24
N ASP A 585 -22.25 9.97 -3.58
CA ASP A 585 -21.99 8.54 -3.34
C ASP A 585 -23.05 7.89 -2.46
N SER A 586 -23.56 8.63 -1.48
CA SER A 586 -24.62 8.13 -0.60
C SER A 586 -25.95 8.03 -1.36
N VAL A 587 -26.25 8.99 -2.24
CA VAL A 587 -27.40 8.90 -3.16
C VAL A 587 -27.27 7.68 -4.09
N ASN A 588 -26.07 7.42 -4.60
CA ASN A 588 -25.79 6.25 -5.44
C ASN A 588 -26.03 4.93 -4.69
N HIS A 589 -25.61 4.82 -3.43
CA HIS A 589 -25.91 3.66 -2.58
C HIS A 589 -27.41 3.45 -2.38
N LEU A 590 -28.20 4.52 -2.22
CA LEU A 590 -29.65 4.42 -2.09
C LEU A 590 -30.31 3.93 -3.38
N TYR A 591 -29.91 4.44 -4.55
CA TYR A 591 -30.41 3.94 -5.84
C TYR A 591 -30.05 2.47 -6.08
N LYS A 592 -28.83 2.04 -5.73
CA LYS A 592 -28.45 0.61 -5.75
C LYS A 592 -29.34 -0.22 -4.84
N THR A 593 -29.62 0.28 -3.64
CA THR A 593 -30.47 -0.38 -2.64
C THR A 593 -31.89 -0.56 -3.20
N ILE A 594 -32.47 0.47 -3.82
CA ILE A 594 -33.76 0.39 -4.51
C ILE A 594 -33.72 -0.69 -5.61
N GLY A 595 -32.67 -0.69 -6.43
CA GLY A 595 -32.46 -1.71 -7.47
C GLY A 595 -32.42 -3.14 -6.90
N MET A 596 -31.72 -3.35 -5.79
CA MET A 596 -31.64 -4.66 -5.10
C MET A 596 -33.00 -5.11 -4.55
N ILE A 597 -33.78 -4.17 -4.00
CA ILE A 597 -35.13 -4.45 -3.48
C ILE A 597 -36.06 -4.84 -4.65
N ILE A 598 -36.16 -3.99 -5.68
CA ILE A 598 -37.07 -4.22 -6.82
C ILE A 598 -36.67 -5.48 -7.62
N GLY A 599 -35.37 -5.70 -7.83
CA GLY A 599 -34.85 -6.83 -8.60
C GLY A 599 -34.90 -8.19 -7.93
N PHE A 600 -35.43 -8.27 -6.71
CA PHE A 600 -35.44 -9.51 -5.95
C PHE A 600 -36.58 -10.43 -6.40
N ARG A 601 -36.23 -11.59 -6.95
CA ARG A 601 -37.14 -12.56 -7.60
C ARG A 601 -38.33 -13.07 -6.77
N LYS A 602 -38.33 -12.88 -5.45
CA LYS A 602 -39.43 -13.36 -4.58
C LYS A 602 -40.57 -12.35 -4.40
N ILE A 603 -40.44 -11.13 -4.94
CA ILE A 603 -41.56 -10.18 -4.99
C ILE A 603 -42.51 -10.60 -6.10
N ASP A 604 -43.81 -10.41 -5.90
CA ASP A 604 -44.80 -10.60 -6.96
C ASP A 604 -44.46 -9.76 -8.21
N PRO A 605 -44.45 -10.36 -9.42
CA PRO A 605 -44.07 -9.65 -10.64
C PRO A 605 -44.89 -8.40 -10.92
N GLN A 606 -46.19 -8.37 -10.60
CA GLN A 606 -47.03 -7.19 -10.84
C GLN A 606 -46.63 -6.03 -9.95
N VAL A 607 -46.27 -6.30 -8.69
CA VAL A 607 -45.77 -5.30 -7.74
C VAL A 607 -44.41 -4.78 -8.17
N GLN A 608 -43.50 -5.66 -8.62
CA GLN A 608 -42.20 -5.24 -9.15
C GLN A 608 -42.36 -4.28 -10.33
N ILE A 609 -43.26 -4.60 -11.26
CA ILE A 609 -43.52 -3.77 -12.45
C ILE A 609 -44.09 -2.41 -12.03
N GLN A 610 -45.03 -2.36 -11.09
CA GLN A 610 -45.60 -1.10 -10.61
C GLN A 610 -44.54 -0.19 -9.96
N LEU A 611 -43.71 -0.75 -9.07
CA LEU A 611 -42.64 -0.02 -8.40
C LEU A 611 -41.55 0.43 -9.38
N PHE A 612 -41.16 -0.45 -10.30
CA PHE A 612 -40.18 -0.15 -11.34
C PHE A 612 -40.68 0.94 -12.29
N ASN A 613 -41.95 0.90 -12.71
CA ASN A 613 -42.54 1.92 -13.56
C ASN A 613 -42.50 3.30 -12.89
N ARG A 614 -42.92 3.39 -11.62
CA ARG A 614 -42.91 4.64 -10.84
C ARG A 614 -41.49 5.21 -10.69
N LEU A 615 -40.50 4.34 -10.45
CA LEU A 615 -39.09 4.72 -10.37
C LEU A 615 -38.56 5.25 -11.71
N CYS A 616 -38.85 4.54 -12.80
CA CYS A 616 -38.47 4.98 -14.14
C CYS A 616 -39.13 6.31 -14.50
N ASP A 617 -40.42 6.50 -14.19
CA ASP A 617 -41.12 7.75 -14.44
C ASP A 617 -40.52 8.91 -13.63
N MET A 618 -40.11 8.68 -12.39
CA MET A 618 -39.38 9.66 -11.59
C MET A 618 -38.03 10.03 -12.22
N ILE A 619 -37.24 9.04 -12.67
CA ILE A 619 -35.94 9.25 -13.32
C ILE A 619 -36.11 10.05 -14.64
N ILE A 620 -37.11 9.66 -15.44
CA ILE A 620 -37.46 10.30 -16.73
C ILE A 620 -37.91 11.75 -16.50
N SER A 621 -38.80 11.99 -15.52
CA SER A 621 -39.36 13.33 -15.26
C SER A 621 -38.31 14.38 -14.86
N ARG A 622 -37.18 13.95 -14.30
CA ARG A 622 -36.07 14.83 -13.91
C ARG A 622 -35.11 15.15 -15.07
N ALA A 623 -35.04 14.31 -16.11
CA ALA A 623 -34.20 14.46 -17.31
C ALA A 623 -32.90 15.28 -17.11
N SER A 624 -32.01 14.79 -16.24
CA SER A 624 -30.80 15.50 -15.79
C SER A 624 -29.56 14.60 -15.83
N LYS A 625 -28.35 15.15 -15.65
CA LYS A 625 -27.12 14.34 -15.53
C LYS A 625 -27.24 13.34 -14.37
N GLU A 626 -27.89 13.76 -13.30
CA GLU A 626 -28.20 12.98 -12.10
C GLU A 626 -29.17 11.83 -12.39
N SER A 627 -30.09 12.00 -13.35
CA SER A 627 -30.99 10.93 -13.81
C SER A 627 -30.23 9.77 -14.47
N ILE A 628 -29.14 10.06 -15.18
CA ILE A 628 -28.30 9.03 -15.82
C ILE A 628 -27.64 8.17 -14.74
N ILE A 629 -26.99 8.82 -13.77
CA ILE A 629 -26.30 8.13 -12.66
C ILE A 629 -27.32 7.35 -11.83
N ALA A 630 -28.47 7.94 -11.49
CA ALA A 630 -29.54 7.25 -10.78
C ALA A 630 -29.96 5.96 -11.49
N PHE A 631 -30.18 6.01 -12.81
CA PHE A 631 -30.57 4.84 -13.59
C PHE A 631 -29.48 3.78 -13.62
N ILE A 632 -28.21 4.17 -13.84
CA ILE A 632 -27.05 3.27 -13.79
C ILE A 632 -27.00 2.52 -12.45
N GLU A 633 -27.22 3.23 -11.36
CA GLU A 633 -27.08 2.67 -10.02
C GLU A 633 -28.26 1.76 -9.63
N VAL A 634 -29.47 2.08 -10.07
CA VAL A 634 -30.61 1.14 -9.98
C VAL A 634 -30.32 -0.15 -10.74
N LEU A 635 -29.84 -0.07 -11.99
CA LEU A 635 -29.48 -1.25 -12.78
C LEU A 635 -28.35 -2.05 -12.13
N SER A 636 -27.38 -1.37 -11.52
CA SER A 636 -26.29 -2.00 -10.78
C SER A 636 -26.76 -2.78 -9.56
N GLY A 637 -27.93 -2.43 -9.00
CA GLY A 637 -28.56 -3.16 -7.90
C GLY A 637 -29.23 -4.47 -8.31
N PHE A 638 -29.54 -4.68 -9.60
CA PHE A 638 -30.20 -5.92 -10.03
C PHE A 638 -29.28 -7.14 -9.90
N THR A 639 -29.53 -7.96 -8.88
CA THR A 639 -28.75 -9.17 -8.58
C THR A 639 -29.05 -10.34 -9.52
N SER A 640 -30.07 -10.23 -10.37
CA SER A 640 -30.51 -11.29 -11.26
C SER A 640 -31.13 -10.73 -12.54
N LYS A 641 -31.24 -11.54 -13.60
CA LYS A 641 -31.92 -11.12 -14.85
C LYS A 641 -33.29 -10.52 -14.56
N VAL A 642 -33.54 -9.37 -15.15
CA VAL A 642 -34.82 -8.64 -15.05
C VAL A 642 -35.94 -9.51 -15.60
N HIS A 643 -37.12 -9.51 -14.95
CA HIS A 643 -38.29 -10.22 -15.46
C HIS A 643 -38.70 -9.70 -16.83
N ASN A 644 -39.08 -10.60 -17.75
CA ASN A 644 -39.46 -10.26 -19.13
C ASN A 644 -40.53 -9.17 -19.24
N GLU A 645 -41.42 -9.06 -18.24
CA GLU A 645 -42.50 -8.06 -18.23
C GLU A 645 -42.02 -6.63 -17.89
N MET A 646 -40.85 -6.48 -17.23
CA MET A 646 -40.22 -5.17 -16.97
C MET A 646 -39.38 -4.67 -18.14
N VAL A 647 -38.99 -5.57 -19.05
CA VAL A 647 -38.13 -5.27 -20.22
C VAL A 647 -38.69 -4.15 -21.11
N PRO A 648 -40.01 -4.08 -21.43
CA PRO A 648 -40.54 -2.99 -22.25
C PRO A 648 -40.34 -1.60 -21.63
N LYS A 649 -40.59 -1.46 -20.32
CA LYS A 649 -40.35 -0.20 -19.61
C LYS A 649 -38.87 0.12 -19.52
N LEU A 650 -38.04 -0.89 -19.30
CA LEU A 650 -36.58 -0.74 -19.25
C LEU A 650 -36.03 -0.22 -20.59
N LYS A 651 -36.50 -0.75 -21.72
CA LYS A 651 -36.19 -0.28 -23.07
C LYS A 651 -36.61 1.17 -23.29
N GLN A 652 -37.85 1.51 -22.96
CA GLN A 652 -38.36 2.88 -23.06
C GLN A 652 -37.49 3.85 -22.24
N THR A 653 -37.12 3.46 -21.02
CA THR A 653 -36.30 4.30 -20.13
C THR A 653 -34.88 4.44 -20.66
N ALA A 654 -34.27 3.34 -21.13
CA ALA A 654 -32.95 3.34 -21.73
C ALA A 654 -32.88 4.23 -22.97
N GLU A 655 -33.91 4.21 -23.83
CA GLU A 655 -34.01 5.08 -25.01
C GLU A 655 -34.03 6.55 -24.63
N ILE A 656 -34.86 6.94 -23.67
CA ILE A 656 -34.98 8.32 -23.23
C ILE A 656 -33.67 8.79 -22.58
N VAL A 657 -33.12 8.00 -21.66
CA VAL A 657 -31.86 8.34 -20.96
C VAL A 657 -30.70 8.42 -21.95
N LEU A 658 -30.58 7.46 -22.88
CA LEU A 658 -29.54 7.49 -23.91
C LEU A 658 -29.72 8.70 -24.82
N SER A 659 -30.94 9.03 -25.25
CA SER A 659 -31.18 10.21 -26.09
C SER A 659 -30.76 11.52 -25.43
N TYR A 660 -30.93 11.63 -24.10
CA TYR A 660 -30.51 12.79 -23.32
C TYR A 660 -28.98 12.86 -23.20
N VAL A 661 -28.32 11.74 -22.90
CA VAL A 661 -26.86 11.63 -22.86
C VAL A 661 -26.25 12.07 -24.19
N LEU A 662 -26.81 11.60 -25.32
CA LEU A 662 -26.33 11.93 -26.66
C LEU A 662 -26.48 13.42 -27.02
N GLN A 663 -27.38 14.14 -26.35
CA GLN A 663 -27.60 15.58 -26.53
C GLN A 663 -26.81 16.45 -25.53
N SER A 664 -26.25 15.84 -24.48
CA SER A 664 -25.51 16.53 -23.43
C SER A 664 -24.07 16.89 -23.85
N GLU A 665 -23.43 17.79 -23.10
CA GLU A 665 -22.05 18.21 -23.37
C GLU A 665 -21.08 17.01 -23.32
N LYS A 666 -20.19 16.92 -24.32
CA LYS A 666 -19.16 15.88 -24.47
C LYS A 666 -18.01 16.08 -23.47
N SER A 667 -18.31 15.94 -22.18
CA SER A 667 -17.32 15.93 -21.10
C SER A 667 -16.81 14.51 -20.80
N ASN A 668 -15.62 14.39 -20.19
CA ASN A 668 -15.07 13.08 -19.77
C ASN A 668 -16.01 12.31 -18.83
N ASP A 669 -16.71 13.01 -17.93
CA ASP A 669 -17.68 12.43 -17.02
C ASP A 669 -18.89 11.86 -17.77
N THR A 670 -19.40 12.62 -18.75
CA THR A 670 -20.53 12.19 -19.58
C THR A 670 -20.14 10.91 -20.33
N ILE A 671 -18.99 10.90 -20.99
CA ILE A 671 -18.48 9.75 -21.75
C ILE A 671 -18.32 8.52 -20.85
N SER A 672 -17.73 8.69 -19.67
CA SER A 672 -17.55 7.61 -18.69
C SER A 672 -18.89 7.07 -18.18
N SER A 673 -19.85 7.96 -17.90
CA SER A 673 -21.21 7.59 -17.47
C SER A 673 -21.95 6.84 -18.58
N THR A 674 -21.81 7.26 -19.85
CA THR A 674 -22.35 6.54 -21.01
C THR A 674 -21.76 5.15 -21.12
N CYS A 675 -20.44 5.01 -20.99
CA CYS A 675 -19.78 3.70 -21.04
C CYS A 675 -20.33 2.78 -19.95
N LEU A 676 -20.48 3.28 -18.74
CA LEU A 676 -21.04 2.53 -17.61
C LEU A 676 -22.50 2.16 -17.84
N LEU A 677 -23.33 3.08 -18.36
CA LEU A 677 -24.71 2.81 -18.74
C LEU A 677 -24.80 1.68 -19.77
N LEU A 678 -23.99 1.73 -20.84
CA LEU A 678 -23.96 0.69 -21.86
C LEU A 678 -23.54 -0.65 -21.24
N GLN A 679 -22.53 -0.69 -20.38
CA GLN A 679 -22.14 -1.91 -19.66
C GLN A 679 -23.30 -2.49 -18.84
N LYS A 680 -24.03 -1.65 -18.10
CA LYS A 680 -25.18 -2.11 -17.31
C LYS A 680 -26.33 -2.59 -18.17
N LEU A 681 -26.60 -1.94 -19.30
CA LEU A 681 -27.60 -2.42 -20.25
C LEU A 681 -27.23 -3.78 -20.85
N ILE A 682 -25.94 -4.02 -21.15
CA ILE A 682 -25.47 -5.35 -21.59
C ILE A 682 -25.72 -6.39 -20.50
N ASP A 683 -25.43 -6.01 -19.24
CA ASP A 683 -25.60 -6.91 -18.10
C ASP A 683 -27.07 -7.26 -17.84
N THR A 684 -28.00 -6.35 -18.12
CA THR A 684 -29.44 -6.53 -17.84
C THR A 684 -30.29 -7.01 -19.01
N LEU A 685 -30.02 -6.52 -20.24
CA LEU A 685 -30.82 -6.78 -21.45
C LEU A 685 -30.18 -7.79 -22.42
N GLU A 686 -28.90 -8.14 -22.22
CA GLU A 686 -28.16 -9.09 -23.07
C GLU A 686 -28.27 -8.75 -24.57
N LEU A 687 -28.76 -9.68 -25.41
CA LEU A 687 -28.91 -9.50 -26.86
C LEU A 687 -29.78 -8.30 -27.22
N GLU A 688 -30.78 -7.98 -26.42
CA GLU A 688 -31.68 -6.86 -26.68
C GLU A 688 -31.02 -5.50 -26.46
N SER A 689 -29.85 -5.46 -25.80
CA SER A 689 -29.08 -4.23 -25.65
C SER A 689 -28.42 -3.78 -26.96
N GLY A 690 -28.36 -4.66 -27.99
CA GLY A 690 -27.58 -4.44 -29.21
C GLY A 690 -27.87 -3.14 -29.94
N ILE A 691 -29.14 -2.71 -30.02
CA ILE A 691 -29.52 -1.45 -30.68
C ILE A 691 -28.92 -0.25 -29.93
N TYR A 692 -28.98 -0.25 -28.60
CA TYR A 692 -28.43 0.80 -27.76
C TYR A 692 -26.90 0.81 -27.79
N ILE A 693 -26.27 -0.37 -27.87
CA ILE A 693 -24.82 -0.50 -28.05
C ILE A 693 -24.39 0.09 -29.38
N LYS A 694 -25.09 -0.20 -30.47
CA LYS A 694 -24.77 0.38 -31.78
C LYS A 694 -24.81 1.90 -31.74
N THR A 695 -25.95 2.47 -31.33
CA THR A 695 -26.13 3.94 -31.26
C THR A 695 -25.15 4.59 -30.27
N GLY A 696 -24.91 3.96 -29.12
CA GLY A 696 -23.97 4.46 -28.11
C GLY A 696 -22.52 4.43 -28.59
N LEU A 697 -22.07 3.35 -29.22
CA LEU A 697 -20.71 3.24 -29.76
C LEU A 697 -20.47 4.21 -30.92
N GLU A 698 -21.43 4.37 -31.83
CA GLU A 698 -21.34 5.33 -32.94
C GLU A 698 -21.09 6.75 -32.42
N HIS A 699 -21.77 7.16 -31.35
CA HIS A 699 -21.56 8.47 -30.73
C HIS A 699 -20.27 8.58 -29.91
N LEU A 700 -19.93 7.53 -29.15
CA LEU A 700 -18.74 7.53 -28.30
C LEU A 700 -17.44 7.58 -29.11
N ILE A 701 -17.38 6.89 -30.26
CA ILE A 701 -16.18 6.88 -31.10
C ILE A 701 -15.77 8.30 -31.54
N GLU A 702 -16.73 9.20 -31.75
CA GLU A 702 -16.46 10.59 -32.13
C GLU A 702 -16.08 11.50 -30.94
N ALA A 703 -16.26 11.03 -29.70
CA ALA A 703 -16.12 11.85 -28.49
C ALA A 703 -15.00 11.38 -27.55
N VAL A 704 -14.59 10.11 -27.64
CA VAL A 704 -13.61 9.50 -26.74
C VAL A 704 -12.22 10.11 -26.91
N ASN A 705 -11.52 10.24 -25.79
CA ASN A 705 -10.15 10.76 -25.70
C ASN A 705 -9.28 9.84 -24.82
N MET A 706 -8.03 10.26 -24.60
CA MET A 706 -7.04 9.47 -23.85
C MET A 706 -7.48 9.07 -22.44
N ASP A 707 -8.29 9.90 -21.76
CA ASP A 707 -8.76 9.62 -20.40
C ASP A 707 -9.87 8.55 -20.38
N THR A 708 -10.63 8.44 -21.46
CA THR A 708 -11.89 7.66 -21.50
C THR A 708 -11.81 6.39 -22.33
N LEU A 709 -10.69 6.17 -23.05
CA LEU A 709 -10.47 5.00 -23.91
C LEU A 709 -10.55 3.66 -23.18
N GLU A 710 -10.05 3.58 -21.94
CA GLU A 710 -10.09 2.34 -21.15
C GLU A 710 -11.53 1.92 -20.84
N SER A 711 -12.35 2.86 -20.38
CA SER A 711 -13.78 2.65 -20.14
C SER A 711 -14.52 2.24 -21.42
N PHE A 712 -14.23 2.92 -22.54
CA PHE A 712 -14.81 2.60 -23.84
C PHE A 712 -14.50 1.17 -24.30
N PHE A 713 -13.23 0.76 -24.25
CA PHE A 713 -12.83 -0.59 -24.64
C PHE A 713 -13.43 -1.67 -23.74
N SER A 714 -13.63 -1.36 -22.45
CA SER A 714 -14.31 -2.26 -21.53
C SER A 714 -15.77 -2.55 -21.95
N VAL A 715 -16.49 -1.57 -22.52
CA VAL A 715 -17.86 -1.78 -23.05
C VAL A 715 -17.86 -2.85 -24.15
N ILE A 716 -16.98 -2.69 -25.15
CA ILE A 716 -16.90 -3.60 -26.31
C ILE A 716 -16.47 -4.99 -25.84
N SER A 717 -15.50 -5.06 -24.93
CA SER A 717 -15.04 -6.32 -24.35
C SER A 717 -16.15 -7.06 -23.61
N ASN A 718 -16.90 -6.37 -22.74
CA ASN A 718 -18.02 -6.96 -22.00
C ASN A 718 -19.12 -7.46 -22.97
N PHE A 719 -19.46 -6.68 -23.99
CA PHE A 719 -20.43 -7.07 -25.01
C PHE A 719 -20.03 -8.36 -25.75
N CYS A 720 -18.77 -8.44 -26.20
CA CYS A 720 -18.24 -9.61 -26.90
C CYS A 720 -18.10 -10.85 -26.01
N HIS A 721 -17.93 -10.68 -24.70
CA HIS A 721 -17.85 -11.79 -23.76
C HIS A 721 -19.23 -12.33 -23.35
N LYS A 722 -20.22 -11.46 -23.17
CA LYS A 722 -21.57 -11.86 -22.73
C LYS A 722 -22.43 -12.41 -23.86
N ILE A 723 -22.25 -11.94 -25.10
CA ILE A 723 -23.08 -12.36 -26.23
C ILE A 723 -22.31 -13.33 -27.11
N ASN A 724 -22.84 -14.53 -27.29
CA ASN A 724 -22.15 -15.62 -28.00
C ASN A 724 -22.34 -15.61 -29.53
N THR A 725 -23.45 -15.06 -30.05
CA THR A 725 -23.78 -15.07 -31.48
C THR A 725 -24.60 -13.84 -31.85
N GLY A 726 -24.45 -13.30 -33.07
CA GLY A 726 -25.29 -12.21 -33.60
C GLY A 726 -24.94 -10.79 -33.13
N TYR A 727 -23.89 -10.62 -32.33
CA TYR A 727 -23.41 -9.31 -31.86
C TYR A 727 -22.70 -8.49 -32.96
N GLU A 728 -22.28 -9.16 -34.04
CA GLU A 728 -21.46 -8.59 -35.11
C GLU A 728 -22.13 -7.41 -35.84
N VAL A 729 -23.47 -7.42 -35.93
CA VAL A 729 -24.27 -6.39 -36.61
C VAL A 729 -24.33 -5.08 -35.81
N PHE A 730 -24.06 -5.14 -34.49
CA PHE A 730 -24.19 -4.00 -33.59
C PHE A 730 -22.88 -3.26 -33.33
N ILE A 731 -21.72 -3.84 -33.66
CA ILE A 731 -20.42 -3.17 -33.49
C ILE A 731 -20.08 -2.43 -34.79
N PRO A 732 -19.90 -1.10 -34.76
CA PRO A 732 -19.56 -0.31 -35.94
C PRO A 732 -18.07 -0.50 -36.31
N LEU A 733 -17.76 -1.60 -37.02
CA LEU A 733 -16.38 -2.01 -37.33
C LEU A 733 -15.56 -0.92 -38.03
N GLU A 734 -16.14 -0.23 -39.02
CA GLU A 734 -15.45 0.82 -39.77
C GLU A 734 -15.06 2.03 -38.90
N LEU A 735 -15.95 2.45 -37.99
CA LEU A 735 -15.66 3.55 -37.06
C LEU A 735 -14.61 3.12 -36.03
N LEU A 736 -14.68 1.88 -35.54
CA LEU A 736 -13.71 1.34 -34.59
C LEU A 736 -12.31 1.21 -35.21
N ARG A 737 -12.21 0.80 -36.47
CA ARG A 737 -10.93 0.75 -37.21
C ARG A 737 -10.30 2.15 -37.31
N LYS A 738 -11.09 3.17 -37.66
CA LYS A 738 -10.61 4.56 -37.71
C LYS A 738 -10.07 5.03 -36.36
N LEU A 739 -10.75 4.71 -35.26
CA LEU A 739 -10.30 5.05 -33.92
C LEU A 739 -8.97 4.36 -33.55
N VAL A 740 -8.83 3.07 -33.85
CA VAL A 740 -7.57 2.33 -33.60
C VAL A 740 -6.40 2.97 -34.36
N ILE A 741 -6.62 3.37 -35.62
CA ILE A 741 -5.60 4.06 -36.43
C ILE A 741 -5.23 5.41 -35.80
N GLN A 742 -6.22 6.19 -35.35
CA GLN A 742 -5.97 7.47 -34.67
C GLN A 742 -5.13 7.28 -33.39
N ILE A 743 -5.43 6.25 -32.59
CA ILE A 743 -4.70 5.94 -31.36
C ILE A 743 -3.24 5.61 -31.65
N ILE A 744 -2.99 4.75 -32.65
CA ILE A 744 -1.64 4.36 -33.07
C ILE A 744 -0.83 5.57 -33.54
N ASN A 745 -1.46 6.49 -34.27
CA ASN A 745 -0.81 7.68 -34.80
C ASN A 745 -0.52 8.75 -33.71
N ASN A 746 -1.36 8.83 -32.68
CA ASN A 746 -1.28 9.88 -31.66
C ASN A 746 -0.52 9.47 -30.39
N ILE A 747 -0.30 8.18 -30.14
CA ILE A 747 0.41 7.69 -28.95
C ILE A 747 1.81 7.17 -29.35
N PRO A 748 2.87 7.98 -29.22
CA PRO A 748 4.23 7.56 -29.53
C PRO A 748 4.76 6.51 -28.55
N MET A 749 5.75 5.72 -28.99
CA MET A 749 6.49 4.80 -28.11
C MET A 749 7.27 5.59 -27.04
N PRO A 750 7.32 5.14 -25.78
CA PRO A 750 8.05 5.84 -24.75
C PRO A 750 9.56 5.80 -25.00
N THR A 751 10.17 6.97 -24.87
CA THR A 751 11.62 7.21 -24.93
C THR A 751 12.12 7.58 -23.54
N GLU A 752 12.87 6.67 -22.90
CA GLU A 752 13.74 6.78 -21.69
C GLU A 752 13.25 7.51 -20.41
N THR A 753 12.18 8.29 -20.42
CA THR A 753 11.69 9.04 -19.23
C THR A 753 10.21 8.80 -18.97
N ILE A 754 9.87 8.48 -17.72
CA ILE A 754 8.50 8.24 -17.26
C ILE A 754 7.97 9.55 -16.69
N SER A 755 7.22 10.31 -17.48
CA SER A 755 6.37 11.42 -17.01
C SER A 755 4.95 10.91 -16.73
N ASP A 756 4.08 11.74 -16.10
CA ASP A 756 2.66 11.38 -15.89
C ASP A 756 1.94 11.09 -17.22
N LEU A 757 2.29 11.82 -18.28
CA LEU A 757 1.82 11.56 -19.66
C LEU A 757 2.26 10.18 -20.17
N ALA A 758 3.44 9.70 -19.76
CA ALA A 758 3.91 8.36 -20.09
C ALA A 758 3.07 7.29 -19.39
N GLN A 759 2.69 7.47 -18.12
CA GLN A 759 1.84 6.50 -17.40
C GLN A 759 0.45 6.35 -18.03
N GLN A 760 -0.16 7.44 -18.47
CA GLN A 760 -1.45 7.38 -19.15
C GLN A 760 -1.36 6.66 -20.50
N ALA A 761 -0.31 6.96 -21.29
CA ALA A 761 -0.05 6.26 -22.55
C ALA A 761 0.19 4.76 -22.36
N ILE A 762 0.75 4.34 -21.21
CA ILE A 762 0.91 2.93 -20.84
C ILE A 762 -0.45 2.26 -20.63
N SER A 763 -1.37 2.89 -19.87
CA SER A 763 -2.69 2.31 -19.63
C SER A 763 -3.50 2.15 -20.92
N VAL A 764 -3.45 3.16 -21.81
CA VAL A 764 -4.16 3.12 -23.09
C VAL A 764 -3.60 2.01 -24.01
N ARG A 765 -2.27 1.89 -24.14
CA ARG A 765 -1.66 0.80 -24.93
C ARG A 765 -2.02 -0.58 -24.38
N ARG A 766 -1.98 -0.76 -23.06
CA ARG A 766 -2.40 -2.00 -22.40
C ARG A 766 -3.86 -2.34 -22.70
N SER A 767 -4.76 -1.36 -22.63
CA SER A 767 -6.19 -1.54 -22.90
C SER A 767 -6.47 -1.82 -24.38
N LEU A 768 -5.76 -1.14 -25.30
CA LEU A 768 -5.79 -1.41 -26.74
C LEU A 768 -5.41 -2.87 -27.07
N VAL A 769 -4.29 -3.36 -26.52
CA VAL A 769 -3.85 -4.74 -26.77
C VAL A 769 -4.87 -5.74 -26.23
N LYS A 770 -5.45 -5.51 -25.05
CA LYS A 770 -6.51 -6.37 -24.50
C LYS A 770 -7.74 -6.44 -25.40
N ILE A 771 -8.24 -5.30 -25.91
CA ILE A 771 -9.41 -5.31 -26.79
C ILE A 771 -9.11 -5.99 -28.13
N LEU A 772 -7.92 -5.77 -28.71
CA LEU A 772 -7.52 -6.44 -29.95
C LEU A 772 -7.45 -7.97 -29.78
N ILE A 773 -7.01 -8.46 -28.62
CA ILE A 773 -7.05 -9.90 -28.31
C ILE A 773 -8.49 -10.43 -28.31
N VAL A 774 -9.44 -9.68 -27.74
CA VAL A 774 -10.86 -10.07 -27.70
C VAL A 774 -11.45 -10.05 -29.11
N LEU A 775 -11.20 -8.97 -29.88
CA LEU A 775 -11.66 -8.84 -31.26
C LEU A 775 -11.07 -9.93 -32.15
N LEU A 776 -9.82 -10.33 -31.98
CA LEU A 776 -9.22 -11.40 -32.80
C LEU A 776 -9.88 -12.75 -32.53
N ALA A 777 -10.24 -13.02 -31.28
CA ALA A 777 -10.90 -14.27 -30.89
C ALA A 777 -12.39 -14.31 -31.29
N LYS A 778 -13.07 -13.15 -31.35
CA LYS A 778 -14.53 -13.06 -31.47
C LYS A 778 -15.02 -12.43 -32.77
N LEU A 779 -14.21 -11.58 -33.41
CA LEU A 779 -14.51 -10.83 -34.65
C LEU A 779 -13.29 -10.79 -35.57
N PRO A 780 -12.83 -11.92 -36.14
CA PRO A 780 -11.66 -11.93 -37.02
C PRO A 780 -11.78 -10.95 -38.20
N GLN A 781 -13.01 -10.73 -38.69
CA GLN A 781 -13.33 -9.76 -39.76
C GLN A 781 -12.92 -8.31 -39.43
N PHE A 782 -12.77 -7.95 -38.16
CA PHE A 782 -12.25 -6.62 -37.77
C PHE A 782 -10.89 -6.33 -38.42
N PHE A 783 -10.06 -7.36 -38.61
CA PHE A 783 -8.70 -7.27 -39.13
C PHE A 783 -8.59 -7.20 -40.66
N ASP A 784 -9.71 -7.19 -41.38
CA ASP A 784 -9.72 -7.03 -42.83
C ASP A 784 -9.78 -5.54 -43.22
N PHE A 785 -8.65 -4.83 -43.09
CA PHE A 785 -8.53 -3.41 -43.47
C PHE A 785 -7.11 -3.03 -43.95
N PRO A 786 -6.95 -2.01 -44.80
CA PRO A 786 -5.67 -1.69 -45.45
C PRO A 786 -4.52 -1.38 -44.49
N GLU A 787 -4.80 -0.72 -43.37
CA GLU A 787 -3.80 -0.24 -42.41
C GLU A 787 -3.38 -1.28 -41.36
N ILE A 788 -3.80 -2.55 -41.50
CA ILE A 788 -3.45 -3.61 -40.55
C ILE A 788 -1.94 -3.80 -40.38
N LEU A 789 -1.15 -3.57 -41.43
CA LEU A 789 0.30 -3.68 -41.38
C LEU A 789 0.90 -2.64 -40.41
N SER A 790 0.36 -1.42 -40.38
CA SER A 790 0.76 -0.37 -39.44
C SER A 790 0.45 -0.77 -37.99
N LEU A 791 -0.71 -1.39 -37.76
CA LEU A 791 -1.07 -1.92 -36.44
C LEU A 791 -0.12 -3.06 -36.00
N ILE A 792 0.21 -4.00 -36.88
CA ILE A 792 1.14 -5.10 -36.58
C ILE A 792 2.52 -4.55 -36.22
N ASN A 793 3.02 -3.58 -36.99
CA ASN A 793 4.31 -2.92 -36.71
C ASN A 793 4.30 -2.22 -35.34
N TYR A 794 3.22 -1.51 -35.02
CA TYR A 794 3.06 -0.85 -33.73
C TYR A 794 3.07 -1.85 -32.56
N ILE A 795 2.36 -2.99 -32.69
CA ILE A 795 2.37 -4.08 -31.70
C ILE A 795 3.76 -4.71 -31.59
N GLY A 796 4.47 -4.87 -32.70
CA GLY A 796 5.83 -5.38 -32.72
C GLY A 796 6.78 -4.49 -31.93
N ALA A 797 6.76 -3.18 -32.17
CA ALA A 797 7.53 -2.21 -31.42
C ALA A 797 7.20 -2.23 -29.91
N MET A 798 5.92 -2.36 -29.54
CA MET A 798 5.51 -2.50 -28.13
C MET A 798 6.06 -3.76 -27.47
N SER A 799 6.16 -4.87 -28.21
CA SER A 799 6.65 -6.15 -27.70
C SER A 799 8.14 -6.11 -27.32
N CYS A 800 8.91 -5.18 -27.88
CA CYS A 800 10.33 -4.99 -27.62
C CYS A 800 10.64 -3.88 -26.60
N ASN A 801 9.62 -3.18 -26.06
CA ASN A 801 9.81 -2.05 -25.15
C ASN A 801 9.77 -2.44 -23.67
N PHE A 802 10.93 -2.72 -23.08
CA PHE A 802 11.08 -3.18 -21.69
C PHE A 802 11.08 -2.07 -20.62
N ILE A 803 10.77 -0.82 -20.98
CA ILE A 803 10.57 0.26 -20.00
C ILE A 803 9.30 -0.02 -19.18
N GLU A 804 8.37 -0.82 -19.71
CA GLU A 804 7.13 -1.23 -19.06
C GLU A 804 7.12 -2.72 -18.73
N SER A 805 6.68 -3.07 -17.52
CA SER A 805 6.63 -4.48 -17.08
C SER A 805 5.45 -5.27 -17.65
N SER A 806 4.32 -4.64 -18.01
CA SER A 806 3.07 -5.36 -18.34
C SER A 806 2.65 -5.36 -19.81
N THR A 807 2.95 -4.30 -20.58
CA THR A 807 2.52 -4.15 -21.99
C THR A 807 3.22 -5.12 -22.96
N PRO A 808 4.54 -5.36 -22.88
CA PRO A 808 5.23 -6.26 -23.80
C PRO A 808 4.71 -7.69 -23.76
N LYS A 809 4.40 -8.19 -22.56
CA LYS A 809 3.83 -9.52 -22.35
C LYS A 809 2.50 -9.71 -23.07
N LEU A 810 1.61 -8.71 -22.97
CA LEU A 810 0.32 -8.74 -23.65
C LEU A 810 0.47 -8.61 -25.16
N ALA A 811 1.39 -7.78 -25.64
CA ALA A 811 1.67 -7.60 -27.07
C ALA A 811 2.20 -8.90 -27.70
N LEU A 812 3.13 -9.59 -27.02
CA LEU A 812 3.62 -10.91 -27.43
C LEU A 812 2.49 -11.95 -27.51
N ASN A 813 1.58 -11.96 -26.53
CA ASN A 813 0.42 -12.84 -26.55
C ASN A 813 -0.51 -12.55 -27.74
N LEU A 814 -0.74 -11.26 -28.06
CA LEU A 814 -1.53 -10.87 -29.23
C LEU A 814 -0.88 -11.34 -30.55
N ILE A 815 0.45 -11.19 -30.69
CA ILE A 815 1.19 -11.69 -31.86
C ILE A 815 1.08 -13.20 -31.98
N ASN A 816 1.20 -13.93 -30.86
CA ASN A 816 0.99 -15.37 -30.86
C ASN A 816 -0.41 -15.75 -31.37
N LYS A 817 -1.46 -15.05 -30.91
CA LYS A 817 -2.83 -15.29 -31.38
C LYS A 817 -3.03 -14.95 -32.86
N PHE A 818 -2.35 -13.91 -33.36
CA PHE A 818 -2.35 -13.58 -34.79
C PHE A 818 -1.76 -14.72 -35.63
N LEU A 819 -0.68 -15.34 -35.16
CA LEU A 819 -0.11 -16.52 -35.79
C LEU A 819 -1.11 -17.68 -35.80
N GLU A 820 -1.72 -17.97 -34.65
CA GLU A 820 -2.69 -19.08 -34.49
C GLU A 820 -3.95 -18.92 -35.33
N THR A 821 -4.45 -17.69 -35.48
CA THR A 821 -5.78 -17.42 -36.03
C THR A 821 -5.74 -17.02 -37.50
N ILE A 822 -4.79 -16.16 -37.89
CA ILE A 822 -4.70 -15.60 -39.25
C ILE A 822 -3.65 -16.35 -40.06
N ALA A 823 -2.41 -16.40 -39.57
CA ALA A 823 -1.29 -16.93 -40.36
C ALA A 823 -1.41 -18.44 -40.61
N ILE A 824 -1.86 -19.22 -39.62
CA ILE A 824 -2.09 -20.67 -39.75
C ILE A 824 -3.23 -21.02 -40.72
N ASN A 825 -4.17 -20.10 -40.97
CA ASN A 825 -5.32 -20.37 -41.83
C ASN A 825 -5.14 -19.87 -43.26
N ALA A 826 -4.34 -18.82 -43.48
CA ALA A 826 -4.05 -18.28 -44.81
C ALA A 826 -2.57 -17.84 -44.94
N PRO A 827 -1.59 -18.78 -44.97
CA PRO A 827 -0.16 -18.47 -44.85
C PRO A 827 0.39 -17.64 -46.03
N ASN A 828 -0.22 -17.76 -47.21
CA ASN A 828 0.23 -17.08 -48.42
C ASN A 828 -0.32 -15.65 -48.57
N HIS A 829 -1.23 -15.23 -47.69
CA HIS A 829 -1.75 -13.88 -47.63
C HIS A 829 -0.66 -12.90 -47.19
N GLU A 830 -0.63 -11.69 -47.76
CA GLU A 830 0.39 -10.68 -47.49
C GLU A 830 0.47 -10.32 -45.99
N ILE A 831 -0.69 -10.19 -45.34
CA ILE A 831 -0.81 -9.97 -43.89
C ILE A 831 -0.14 -11.10 -43.09
N SER A 832 -0.36 -12.35 -43.47
CA SER A 832 0.21 -13.52 -42.77
C SER A 832 1.73 -13.53 -42.88
N LYS A 833 2.28 -13.18 -44.05
CA LYS A 833 3.73 -13.04 -44.24
C LYS A 833 4.31 -11.97 -43.32
N HIS A 834 3.62 -10.83 -43.21
CA HIS A 834 4.06 -9.73 -42.35
C HIS A 834 4.03 -10.10 -40.86
N ILE A 835 2.95 -10.74 -40.38
CA ILE A 835 2.85 -11.24 -38.99
C ILE A 835 4.01 -12.20 -38.67
N ILE A 836 4.33 -13.11 -39.59
CA ILE A 836 5.42 -14.07 -39.41
C ILE A 836 6.78 -13.35 -39.31
N VAL A 837 7.04 -12.38 -40.19
CA VAL A 837 8.27 -11.58 -40.17
C VAL A 837 8.41 -10.81 -38.85
N THR A 838 7.37 -10.08 -38.44
CA THR A 838 7.36 -9.34 -37.18
C THR A 838 7.59 -10.25 -35.96
N ALA A 839 7.01 -11.45 -35.94
CA ALA A 839 7.24 -12.41 -34.87
C ALA A 839 8.72 -12.88 -34.78
N PHE A 840 9.39 -13.05 -35.92
CA PHE A 840 10.82 -13.37 -35.96
C PHE A 840 11.69 -12.19 -35.50
N GLU A 841 11.40 -10.98 -35.96
CA GLU A 841 12.12 -9.75 -35.57
C GLU A 841 12.13 -9.55 -34.05
N ILE A 842 10.95 -9.66 -33.42
CA ILE A 842 10.79 -9.54 -31.97
C ILE A 842 11.58 -10.62 -31.23
N SER A 843 11.52 -11.86 -31.72
CA SER A 843 12.24 -12.97 -31.09
C SER A 843 13.74 -12.71 -31.07
N ILE A 844 14.31 -12.17 -32.16
CA ILE A 844 15.73 -11.83 -32.26
C ILE A 844 16.09 -10.67 -31.33
N GLU A 845 15.27 -9.61 -31.31
CA GLU A 845 15.56 -8.41 -30.50
C GLU A 845 15.53 -8.69 -28.99
N ILE A 846 14.53 -9.44 -28.49
CA ILE A 846 14.42 -9.82 -27.08
C ILE A 846 15.63 -10.65 -26.64
N LEU A 847 16.06 -11.60 -27.49
CA LEU A 847 17.21 -12.46 -27.21
C LEU A 847 18.53 -11.70 -27.20
N THR A 848 18.67 -10.71 -28.09
CA THR A 848 19.86 -9.86 -28.15
C THR A 848 19.99 -9.00 -26.89
N ARG A 849 18.89 -8.39 -26.42
CA ARG A 849 18.90 -7.55 -25.20
C ARG A 849 19.16 -8.35 -23.90
N LYS A 850 18.64 -9.58 -23.79
CA LYS A 850 18.87 -10.48 -22.63
C LYS A 850 20.35 -10.85 -22.43
N LYS A 851 21.15 -10.81 -23.50
CA LYS A 851 22.60 -11.10 -23.45
C LYS A 851 23.45 -9.88 -23.04
N VAL A 852 22.97 -8.67 -23.31
CA VAL A 852 23.68 -7.41 -23.02
C VAL A 852 23.42 -6.93 -21.58
N ASN A 853 22.21 -7.11 -21.06
CA ASN A 853 21.82 -6.65 -19.72
C ASN A 853 21.37 -7.83 -18.84
N SER A 854 22.28 -8.43 -18.08
CA SER A 854 21.98 -9.44 -17.04
C SER A 854 21.31 -8.84 -15.78
N ILE A 855 20.66 -7.67 -15.89
CA ILE A 855 20.43 -6.75 -14.76
C ILE A 855 18.94 -6.47 -14.46
N THR A 856 17.97 -6.87 -15.30
CA THR A 856 16.53 -6.65 -14.98
C THR A 856 15.74 -7.95 -14.74
N PRO A 857 15.09 -8.12 -13.56
CA PRO A 857 14.26 -9.29 -13.25
C PRO A 857 13.03 -9.45 -14.17
N ASP A 858 12.60 -8.40 -14.87
CA ASP A 858 11.42 -8.41 -15.74
C ASP A 858 11.59 -9.21 -17.05
N ILE A 859 12.81 -9.39 -17.55
CA ILE A 859 13.07 -10.20 -18.76
C ILE A 859 12.80 -11.70 -18.51
N SER A 860 12.77 -12.13 -17.24
CA SER A 860 12.37 -13.50 -16.89
C SER A 860 10.89 -13.79 -17.19
N GLN A 861 10.03 -12.78 -17.05
CA GLN A 861 8.57 -12.95 -17.12
C GLN A 861 8.00 -13.12 -18.54
N THR A 862 8.71 -12.68 -19.59
CA THR A 862 8.31 -12.79 -21.01
C THR A 862 8.79 -14.07 -21.70
N THR A 863 9.55 -14.91 -20.97
CA THR A 863 10.17 -16.12 -21.54
C THR A 863 9.12 -17.17 -21.96
N ASN A 864 7.98 -17.24 -21.26
CA ASN A 864 6.91 -18.19 -21.58
C ASN A 864 6.15 -17.79 -22.85
N GLU A 865 5.89 -16.51 -23.06
CA GLU A 865 5.20 -15.98 -24.24
C GLU A 865 6.06 -16.16 -25.49
N LEU A 866 7.37 -15.96 -25.39
CA LEU A 866 8.31 -16.22 -26.48
C LEU A 866 8.31 -17.69 -26.90
N VAL A 867 8.26 -18.61 -25.93
CA VAL A 867 8.11 -20.05 -26.21
C VAL A 867 6.82 -20.36 -26.97
N ASN A 868 5.71 -19.68 -26.64
CA ASN A 868 4.45 -19.88 -27.34
C ASN A 868 4.50 -19.39 -28.80
N ILE A 869 5.11 -18.23 -29.06
CA ILE A 869 5.34 -17.73 -30.42
C ILE A 869 6.10 -18.77 -31.26
N HIS A 870 7.18 -19.34 -30.72
CA HIS A 870 7.96 -20.37 -31.41
C HIS A 870 7.16 -21.65 -31.69
N LYS A 871 6.28 -22.07 -30.75
CA LYS A 871 5.37 -23.21 -30.97
C LYS A 871 4.38 -22.94 -32.10
N SER A 872 3.81 -21.74 -32.16
CA SER A 872 2.85 -21.35 -33.20
C SER A 872 3.49 -21.22 -34.57
N LEU A 873 4.70 -20.63 -34.65
CA LEU A 873 5.50 -20.63 -35.87
C LEU A 873 5.78 -22.06 -36.36
N TYR A 874 6.15 -22.97 -35.46
CA TYR A 874 6.35 -24.38 -35.81
C TYR A 874 5.07 -25.05 -36.33
N ALA A 875 3.93 -24.86 -35.65
CA ALA A 875 2.65 -25.41 -36.09
C ALA A 875 2.28 -24.93 -37.50
N LEU A 876 2.58 -23.67 -37.83
CA LEU A 876 2.42 -23.10 -39.17
C LEU A 876 3.33 -23.79 -40.20
N PHE A 877 4.61 -24.00 -39.89
CA PHE A 877 5.55 -24.72 -40.75
C PHE A 877 5.12 -26.18 -41.00
N VAL A 878 4.66 -26.88 -39.96
CA VAL A 878 4.19 -28.26 -40.06
C VAL A 878 2.90 -28.37 -40.89
N LYS A 879 1.95 -27.47 -40.68
CA LYS A 879 0.64 -27.50 -41.35
C LYS A 879 0.73 -27.25 -42.86
N HIS A 880 1.66 -26.39 -43.29
CA HIS A 880 1.68 -25.88 -44.67
C HIS A 880 2.83 -26.36 -45.55
N GLY A 881 3.85 -27.04 -45.02
CA GLY A 881 4.80 -27.84 -45.83
C GLY A 881 5.45 -27.13 -47.04
N GLN A 882 5.54 -25.80 -47.05
CA GLN A 882 6.16 -25.02 -48.15
C GLN A 882 7.51 -24.50 -47.68
N GLU A 883 8.56 -25.29 -47.95
CA GLU A 883 9.94 -24.97 -47.62
C GLU A 883 10.53 -23.82 -48.46
N ASP A 884 10.02 -23.52 -49.66
CA ASP A 884 10.85 -22.76 -50.63
C ASP A 884 10.74 -21.22 -50.57
N GLN A 885 9.60 -20.63 -50.17
CA GLN A 885 9.44 -19.16 -50.25
C GLN A 885 9.60 -18.43 -48.90
N LEU A 886 9.25 -19.08 -47.78
CA LEU A 886 9.54 -18.57 -46.44
C LEU A 886 11.01 -18.78 -46.06
N SER A 887 11.64 -19.87 -46.53
CA SER A 887 13.08 -20.07 -46.48
C SER A 887 13.83 -18.90 -47.11
N LEU A 888 13.42 -18.44 -48.30
CA LEU A 888 14.10 -17.35 -49.00
C LEU A 888 14.06 -16.00 -48.24
N ASN A 889 12.96 -15.71 -47.53
CA ASN A 889 12.86 -14.51 -46.69
C ASN A 889 13.61 -14.66 -45.37
N PHE A 890 13.58 -15.84 -44.76
CA PHE A 890 14.39 -16.18 -43.58
C PHE A 890 15.90 -16.12 -43.88
N GLN A 891 16.30 -16.59 -45.07
CA GLN A 891 17.66 -16.54 -45.61
C GLN A 891 18.12 -15.10 -45.89
N LYS A 892 17.27 -14.23 -46.44
CA LYS A 892 17.61 -12.80 -46.62
C LYS A 892 17.77 -12.06 -45.30
N PHE A 893 17.01 -12.44 -44.26
CA PHE A 893 17.06 -11.81 -42.94
C PHE A 893 18.28 -12.28 -42.11
N ILE A 894 18.68 -13.55 -42.26
CA ILE A 894 19.85 -14.15 -41.62
C ILE A 894 21.20 -13.55 -42.07
N ALA A 895 21.24 -12.90 -43.23
CA ALA A 895 22.45 -12.27 -43.77
C ALA A 895 22.93 -11.03 -42.96
N GLN A 896 22.21 -10.62 -41.91
CA GLN A 896 22.59 -9.54 -41.00
C GLN A 896 22.87 -10.12 -39.60
N ASP A 897 24.15 -10.39 -39.35
CA ASP A 897 24.84 -10.82 -38.12
C ASP A 897 24.00 -11.13 -36.86
N ASN A 898 23.84 -12.43 -36.54
CA ASN A 898 24.50 -13.12 -35.42
C ASN A 898 23.80 -14.48 -35.11
N VAL A 899 23.80 -15.38 -36.09
CA VAL A 899 23.11 -16.69 -36.11
C VAL A 899 23.60 -17.65 -35.01
N ARG A 900 24.89 -17.57 -34.67
CA ARG A 900 25.56 -18.51 -33.76
C ARG A 900 25.00 -18.48 -32.34
N ASP A 901 24.68 -17.28 -31.85
CA ASP A 901 24.17 -17.08 -30.49
C ASP A 901 22.70 -17.50 -30.34
N TYR A 902 21.88 -17.28 -31.39
CA TYR A 902 20.50 -17.74 -31.47
C TYR A 902 20.42 -19.28 -31.43
N ILE A 903 21.31 -19.96 -32.17
CA ILE A 903 21.40 -21.42 -32.17
C ILE A 903 21.82 -21.96 -30.80
N MET A 904 22.85 -21.39 -30.15
CA MET A 904 23.32 -21.88 -28.85
C MET A 904 22.29 -21.65 -27.72
N TRP A 905 21.52 -20.56 -27.76
CA TRP A 905 20.48 -20.29 -26.76
C TRP A 905 19.25 -21.20 -26.94
N LEU A 906 18.84 -21.47 -28.19
CA LEU A 906 17.82 -22.48 -28.49
C LEU A 906 18.26 -23.88 -28.03
N GLU A 907 19.53 -24.24 -28.24
CA GLU A 907 20.11 -25.49 -27.73
C GLU A 907 20.12 -25.56 -26.19
N TYR A 908 20.33 -24.42 -25.49
CA TYR A 908 20.34 -24.36 -24.02
C TYR A 908 18.93 -24.43 -23.40
N MET A 909 17.97 -23.67 -23.94
CA MET A 909 16.57 -23.66 -23.46
C MET A 909 15.86 -25.00 -23.73
N MET A 910 16.13 -25.65 -24.87
CA MET A 910 15.44 -26.89 -25.24
C MET A 910 16.03 -28.15 -24.59
N LYS A 911 17.19 -28.05 -23.93
CA LYS A 911 17.67 -29.10 -23.01
C LYS A 911 16.78 -29.27 -21.78
N CYS A 912 15.90 -28.32 -21.50
CA CYS A 912 14.96 -28.37 -20.37
C CYS A 912 13.64 -29.12 -20.68
N ASP A 913 13.33 -29.45 -21.93
CA ASP A 913 12.11 -30.22 -22.30
C ASP A 913 12.39 -31.22 -23.46
N GLN A 914 12.48 -32.51 -23.13
CA GLN A 914 13.27 -33.49 -23.87
C GLN A 914 12.56 -34.25 -25.01
N LYS A 915 11.23 -34.23 -25.13
CA LYS A 915 10.53 -35.18 -26.04
C LYS A 915 10.05 -34.62 -27.37
N THR A 916 9.72 -33.33 -27.45
CA THR A 916 9.17 -32.69 -28.66
C THR A 916 10.24 -31.94 -29.48
N SER A 917 11.45 -31.81 -28.94
CA SER A 917 12.55 -30.95 -29.38
C SER A 917 13.51 -31.57 -30.41
N GLN A 918 13.67 -32.90 -30.42
CA GLN A 918 14.71 -33.57 -31.24
C GLN A 918 14.39 -33.62 -32.73
N THR A 919 13.12 -33.83 -33.11
CA THR A 919 12.68 -33.80 -34.51
C THR A 919 12.73 -32.38 -35.08
N LEU A 920 12.46 -31.37 -34.22
CA LEU A 920 12.56 -29.95 -34.54
C LEU A 920 14.01 -29.56 -34.86
N PHE A 921 14.95 -30.02 -34.02
CA PHE A 921 16.37 -29.77 -34.19
C PHE A 921 16.91 -30.37 -35.50
N ALA A 922 16.54 -31.61 -35.85
CA ALA A 922 17.02 -32.26 -37.06
C ALA A 922 16.63 -31.52 -38.35
N LYS A 923 15.40 -30.98 -38.42
CA LYS A 923 14.89 -30.27 -39.60
C LYS A 923 15.39 -28.83 -39.70
N LEU A 924 15.39 -28.07 -38.60
CA LEU A 924 15.96 -26.71 -38.59
C LEU A 924 17.47 -26.74 -38.89
N LYS A 925 18.18 -27.72 -38.34
CA LYS A 925 19.60 -27.95 -38.63
C LYS A 925 19.86 -28.30 -40.09
N SER A 926 19.03 -29.15 -40.73
CA SER A 926 19.25 -29.49 -42.15
C SER A 926 19.04 -28.30 -43.08
N VAL A 927 17.99 -27.49 -42.84
CA VAL A 927 17.69 -26.29 -43.62
C VAL A 927 18.80 -25.22 -43.47
N LEU A 928 19.34 -25.05 -42.26
CA LEU A 928 20.45 -24.13 -41.99
C LEU A 928 21.78 -24.61 -42.58
N ILE A 929 22.07 -25.92 -42.52
CA ILE A 929 23.29 -26.50 -43.12
C ILE A 929 23.27 -26.33 -44.64
N SER A 930 22.16 -26.66 -45.31
CA SER A 930 22.04 -26.48 -46.77
C SER A 930 22.23 -25.02 -47.19
N TYR A 931 21.83 -24.07 -46.34
CA TYR A 931 22.02 -22.64 -46.60
C TYR A 931 23.48 -22.17 -46.41
N ILE A 932 24.17 -22.66 -45.38
CA ILE A 932 25.60 -22.39 -45.13
C ILE A 932 26.45 -22.96 -46.27
N GLU A 933 26.15 -24.18 -46.72
CA GLU A 933 26.84 -24.85 -47.82
C GLU A 933 26.62 -24.16 -49.17
N ALA A 934 25.39 -23.69 -49.45
CA ALA A 934 25.06 -22.98 -50.68
C ALA A 934 25.75 -21.61 -50.82
N ASN A 935 26.06 -20.94 -49.70
CA ASN A 935 26.60 -19.57 -49.70
C ASN A 935 28.10 -19.49 -49.36
N LYS A 936 28.82 -20.62 -49.29
CA LYS A 936 30.27 -20.71 -48.99
C LYS A 936 30.69 -19.88 -47.76
N ILE A 937 29.84 -19.79 -46.75
CA ILE A 937 30.21 -19.14 -45.49
C ILE A 937 31.30 -20.00 -44.85
N THR A 938 32.55 -19.51 -44.92
CA THR A 938 33.75 -20.28 -44.63
C THR A 938 34.16 -20.13 -43.15
N ARG A 939 33.21 -20.33 -42.23
CA ARG A 939 33.50 -20.66 -40.82
C ARG A 939 32.27 -21.12 -40.06
#